data_AF-A0A2P8NF49-F1
#
_entry.id   AF-A0A2P8NF49-F1
#
_cell.length_a   1.000
_cell.length_b   1.000
_cell.length_c   1.000
_cell.angle_alpha   90.00
_cell.angle_beta   90.00
_cell.angle_gamma   90.00
#
_symmetry.space_group_name_H-M   'P 1'
#
loop_
_entity.id
_entity.type
_entity.pdbx_description
1 polymer ?
#
loop_
_entity_poly.entity_id
_entity_poly.type
_entity_poly.pdbx_seq_one_letter_code
_entity_poly.pdbx_strand_id
1 'polypeptide(L)'
;MATYPNPLSDQGIADQLTRTGKHWAKTTITYSFDDLSTAGNDLNSTYESWIKKAIGQIGEILNLTFVETGSGGDITFNGSSGNGTYASTSYYTVSREIVSSNIFFDRTWTGNQPSALDYGSYGFTTIMHEFLHALGLSHPGDYDAGSGDPSYFPDAEFLQDTHRYSVMSYFGAGSDGSGTSHYFYNGSSFEYQYPQTPMVYDILALTQGGFNGKFGGYSFNTATRSGDTTYGYNPTGGINEVYDFVSNPSPVLTIYDAGGVDTLDLSGDTVSMQANIVYDANGVPSSYNTVARETSVIDLRPGHYSSTHGMKNNLGISFGTTIENVVATQFNDTIYGNDADNLITGGSGNDVMDGGSGTDTAVFSGARANYTITNNGGTFTVVGPDGTDTLTNFEFLKFADQQVATADLVAPFGTMVKASPSFGRSAGWADQDRYARTTADVDGDGKADIVGFASSGVMVALGTGGGNFGTMMQATASFSRNAGWISQETYPRLLADTNGDGRVDIVGFGADGAFVALGRADGTFAPLKVAANSFGRNAGWVDQEVKTRTLADVNGDGNVDIVGFGAAGTYVALGQGDGTFGTIKKATSDFGTDRGWNNQTEKPRIVTDINGDGRADIVGFGAAGTYVGLGQADGTFAPLILATSSFSRNAGWSDQDVYTRVLTDLNGDGNTDIVGFGAAGTYSALGNGDGTFQGLKLATSSFGINAGWANQDNYARLFADVDGDGKVDIVGFGAAGTYVAFGKGDGTFSPLELGTERFGKNAGWTSQETTPRFVTDVNGDGRADIIGFGSDGAYLVLANAGGQGNAPRYFSEGYLSGDRRLEDTISVDIDHAGIVRQPGSDDRAVGGSLQDLPGVLADDWFGDAVGGGRFGGAAPGNGETTTGLVGPADMRQPNAVGDGLDQLPGVLADDWFGDAIGGKQAGGAEAHDVLAVVVEHAQLRDAEPAPEFVDISLAIEWTGASEGPLAPPVTDPVPATAFVIAEDWTDAGNHGFF
;
A
#
# COMPACT_ATOMS: atom_id res chain seq x y z
N MET A 1 -38.93 1.99 -33.67
CA MET A 1 -38.05 2.64 -32.69
C MET A 1 -36.89 3.20 -33.49
N ALA A 2 -36.55 4.47 -33.31
CA ALA A 2 -35.33 5.00 -33.88
C ALA A 2 -34.14 4.26 -33.24
N THR A 3 -33.19 3.82 -34.04
CA THR A 3 -31.97 3.15 -33.57
C THR A 3 -30.83 4.13 -33.67
N TYR A 4 -29.96 4.18 -32.66
CA TYR A 4 -28.74 4.98 -32.71
C TYR A 4 -27.89 4.58 -33.93
N PRO A 5 -27.22 5.56 -34.58
CA PRO A 5 -26.27 5.26 -35.64
C PRO A 5 -25.04 4.54 -35.07
N ASN A 6 -24.28 3.87 -35.92
CA ASN A 6 -23.07 3.16 -35.49
C ASN A 6 -21.97 4.16 -35.10
N PRO A 7 -21.13 3.84 -34.10
CA PRO A 7 -19.98 4.68 -33.77
C PRO A 7 -18.90 4.59 -34.85
N LEU A 8 -18.11 5.66 -34.99
CA LEU A 8 -16.87 5.68 -35.75
C LEU A 8 -15.66 5.57 -34.82
N SER A 9 -14.52 5.12 -35.36
CA SER A 9 -13.21 5.25 -34.70
C SER A 9 -12.75 6.71 -34.71
N ASP A 10 -11.75 7.05 -33.89
CA ASP A 10 -11.24 8.41 -33.80
C ASP A 10 -10.81 8.99 -35.15
N GLN A 11 -10.01 8.22 -35.90
CA GLN A 11 -9.62 8.59 -37.26
C GLN A 11 -10.82 8.66 -38.20
N GLY A 12 -11.80 7.78 -38.04
CA GLY A 12 -13.02 7.81 -38.85
C GLY A 12 -13.82 9.11 -38.67
N ILE A 13 -13.90 9.63 -37.44
CA ILE A 13 -14.53 10.92 -37.13
C ILE A 13 -13.73 12.06 -37.78
N ALA A 14 -12.40 12.06 -37.61
CA ALA A 14 -11.51 13.07 -38.21
C ALA A 14 -11.61 13.10 -39.75
N ASP A 15 -11.66 11.93 -40.38
CA ASP A 15 -11.81 11.79 -41.84
C ASP A 15 -13.18 12.26 -42.31
N GLN A 16 -14.24 11.99 -41.54
CA GLN A 16 -15.60 12.41 -41.86
C GLN A 16 -15.76 13.94 -41.80
N LEU A 17 -15.20 14.59 -40.77
CA LEU A 17 -15.14 16.05 -40.65
C LEU A 17 -14.33 16.70 -41.78
N THR A 18 -13.35 15.99 -42.34
CA THR A 18 -12.48 16.48 -43.43
C THR A 18 -12.82 15.91 -44.81
N ARG A 19 -13.96 15.22 -44.97
CA ARG A 19 -14.31 14.47 -46.20
C ARG A 19 -14.26 15.28 -47.49
N THR A 20 -14.45 16.59 -47.41
CA THR A 20 -14.42 17.49 -48.58
C THR A 20 -13.00 17.76 -49.11
N GLY A 21 -11.98 17.52 -48.27
CA GLY A 21 -10.56 17.72 -48.58
C GLY A 21 -10.12 19.18 -48.65
N LYS A 22 -10.98 20.14 -48.29
CA LYS A 22 -10.67 21.58 -48.36
C LYS A 22 -9.60 21.93 -47.32
N HIS A 23 -8.56 22.64 -47.72
CA HIS A 23 -7.48 23.05 -46.81
C HIS A 23 -6.72 24.27 -47.33
N TRP A 24 -6.03 25.00 -46.45
CA TRP A 24 -5.11 26.06 -46.87
C TRP A 24 -3.72 25.48 -47.19
N ALA A 25 -3.16 25.84 -48.34
CA ALA A 25 -1.79 25.49 -48.73
C ALA A 25 -0.73 26.51 -48.25
N LYS A 26 -1.05 27.30 -47.23
CA LYS A 26 -0.19 28.35 -46.67
C LYS A 26 -0.29 28.40 -45.16
N THR A 27 0.78 28.83 -44.51
CA THR A 27 0.88 28.94 -43.06
C THR A 27 0.57 30.33 -42.54
N THR A 28 0.52 31.35 -43.40
CA THR A 28 0.04 32.69 -43.05
C THR A 28 -1.29 32.94 -43.74
N ILE A 29 -2.33 33.20 -42.96
CA ILE A 29 -3.69 33.48 -43.42
C ILE A 29 -4.03 34.90 -42.99
N THR A 30 -4.27 35.77 -43.96
CA THR A 30 -4.72 37.13 -43.67
C THR A 30 -6.21 37.16 -43.38
N TYR A 31 -6.67 38.06 -42.52
CA TYR A 31 -8.09 38.29 -42.31
C TYR A 31 -8.45 39.77 -42.33
N SER A 32 -9.71 40.08 -42.61
CA SER A 32 -10.25 41.44 -42.59
C SER A 32 -11.70 41.46 -42.11
N PHE A 33 -12.13 42.60 -41.60
CA PHE A 33 -13.54 42.91 -41.32
C PHE A 33 -14.04 43.86 -42.42
N ASP A 34 -14.67 43.31 -43.46
CA ASP A 34 -15.21 44.08 -44.57
C ASP A 34 -16.75 44.01 -44.57
N ASP A 35 -17.42 45.02 -45.13
CA ASP A 35 -18.83 44.91 -45.54
C ASP A 35 -18.92 44.71 -47.05
N LEU A 36 -18.77 43.45 -47.48
CA LEU A 36 -18.93 43.06 -48.87
C LEU A 36 -20.39 43.15 -49.37
N SER A 37 -21.36 43.43 -48.49
CA SER A 37 -22.79 43.50 -48.85
C SER A 37 -23.22 44.88 -49.38
N THR A 38 -22.38 45.93 -49.22
CA THR A 38 -22.68 47.33 -49.55
C THR A 38 -23.92 47.92 -48.85
N ALA A 39 -24.43 47.25 -47.80
CA ALA A 39 -25.71 47.57 -47.15
C ALA A 39 -25.57 48.24 -45.77
N GLY A 40 -24.35 48.51 -45.28
CA GLY A 40 -24.11 49.13 -43.97
C GLY A 40 -24.20 48.13 -42.83
N ASN A 41 -23.78 46.88 -43.08
CA ASN A 41 -23.89 45.76 -42.15
C ASN A 41 -22.62 45.52 -41.32
N ASP A 42 -21.70 46.48 -41.24
CA ASP A 42 -20.41 46.38 -40.52
C ASP A 42 -20.52 45.70 -39.15
N LEU A 43 -19.64 44.73 -38.90
CA LEU A 43 -19.45 44.16 -37.58
C LEU A 43 -18.90 45.25 -36.64
N ASN A 44 -19.44 45.34 -35.42
CA ASN A 44 -18.93 46.28 -34.44
C ASN A 44 -17.73 45.70 -33.67
N SER A 45 -17.08 46.53 -32.86
CA SER A 45 -15.89 46.14 -32.08
C SER A 45 -16.11 44.95 -31.14
N THR A 46 -17.34 44.68 -30.70
CA THR A 46 -17.65 43.51 -29.86
C THR A 46 -17.54 42.22 -30.67
N TYR A 47 -18.12 42.18 -31.88
CA TYR A 47 -17.94 41.04 -32.79
C TYR A 47 -16.47 40.83 -33.14
N GLU A 48 -15.77 41.90 -33.54
CA GLU A 48 -14.36 41.82 -33.89
C GLU A 48 -13.51 41.25 -32.75
N SER A 49 -13.77 41.67 -31.50
CA SER A 49 -13.08 41.16 -30.32
C SER A 49 -13.27 39.66 -30.13
N TRP A 50 -14.52 39.17 -30.20
CA TRP A 50 -14.82 37.74 -30.05
C TRP A 50 -14.32 36.89 -31.21
N ILE A 51 -14.38 37.41 -32.44
CA ILE A 51 -13.76 36.78 -33.61
C ILE A 51 -12.25 36.66 -33.41
N LYS A 52 -11.58 37.72 -32.92
CA LYS A 52 -10.14 37.69 -32.63
C LYS A 52 -9.79 36.67 -31.54
N LYS A 53 -10.67 36.45 -30.55
CA LYS A 53 -10.50 35.38 -29.56
C LYS A 53 -10.55 33.99 -30.21
N ALA A 54 -11.52 33.72 -31.08
CA ALA A 54 -11.60 32.45 -31.82
C ALA A 54 -10.39 32.24 -32.75
N ILE A 55 -9.94 33.29 -33.45
CA ILE A 55 -8.71 33.27 -34.26
C ILE A 55 -7.49 32.97 -33.39
N GLY A 56 -7.39 33.62 -32.22
CA GLY A 56 -6.31 33.40 -31.27
C GLY A 56 -6.25 31.95 -30.79
N GLN A 57 -7.38 31.37 -30.41
CA GLN A 57 -7.45 29.96 -29.97
C GLN A 57 -6.97 28.99 -31.07
N ILE A 58 -7.37 29.18 -32.33
CA ILE A 58 -6.85 28.34 -33.43
C ILE A 58 -5.36 28.57 -33.65
N GLY A 59 -4.87 29.81 -33.55
CA GLY A 59 -3.44 30.10 -33.65
C GLY A 59 -2.60 29.52 -32.50
N GLU A 60 -3.21 29.31 -31.34
CA GLU A 60 -2.59 28.57 -30.23
C GLU A 60 -2.54 27.06 -30.53
N ILE A 61 -3.49 26.49 -31.26
CA ILE A 61 -3.53 25.04 -31.53
C ILE A 61 -2.73 24.67 -32.78
N LEU A 62 -2.92 25.40 -33.87
CA LEU A 62 -2.33 25.13 -35.17
C LEU A 62 -1.16 26.07 -35.44
N ASN A 63 -0.14 25.57 -36.12
CA ASN A 63 0.99 26.36 -36.62
C ASN A 63 0.60 27.22 -37.84
N LEU A 64 -0.43 28.04 -37.66
CA LEU A 64 -0.96 29.01 -38.61
C LEU A 64 -0.84 30.41 -38.00
N THR A 65 -0.28 31.34 -38.77
CA THR A 65 -0.20 32.74 -38.40
C THR A 65 -1.35 33.51 -39.02
N PHE A 66 -2.21 34.09 -38.18
CA PHE A 66 -3.31 34.94 -38.62
C PHE A 66 -2.91 36.42 -38.57
N VAL A 67 -3.10 37.14 -39.68
CA VAL A 67 -2.68 38.55 -39.79
C VAL A 67 -3.85 39.42 -40.21
N GLU A 68 -4.23 40.37 -39.34
CA GLU A 68 -5.25 41.36 -39.67
C GLU A 68 -4.78 42.31 -40.78
N THR A 69 -5.66 42.54 -41.74
CA THR A 69 -5.46 43.49 -42.83
C THR A 69 -6.64 44.48 -42.85
N GLY A 70 -6.41 45.66 -43.40
CA GLY A 70 -7.46 46.69 -43.44
C GLY A 70 -8.64 46.36 -44.37
N SER A 71 -8.44 45.49 -45.36
CA SER A 71 -9.48 44.98 -46.26
C SER A 71 -8.92 43.86 -47.14
N GLY A 72 -9.76 42.96 -47.63
CA GLY A 72 -9.37 41.97 -48.66
C GLY A 72 -8.44 40.88 -48.15
N GLY A 73 -8.62 40.46 -46.89
CA GLY A 73 -7.95 39.30 -46.32
C GLY A 73 -8.38 37.99 -46.99
N ASP A 74 -7.62 36.93 -46.72
CA ASP A 74 -7.92 35.58 -47.19
C ASP A 74 -9.22 35.03 -46.59
N ILE A 75 -9.46 35.39 -45.32
CA ILE A 75 -10.73 35.18 -44.64
C ILE A 75 -11.35 36.55 -44.38
N THR A 76 -12.55 36.78 -44.91
CA THR A 76 -13.29 38.03 -44.70
C THR A 76 -14.48 37.79 -43.78
N PHE A 77 -14.55 38.53 -42.68
CA PHE A 77 -15.66 38.50 -41.72
C PHE A 77 -16.63 39.65 -42.04
N ASN A 78 -17.89 39.32 -42.29
CA ASN A 78 -18.93 40.24 -42.76
C ASN A 78 -20.17 40.16 -41.88
N GLY A 79 -20.95 41.25 -41.80
CA GLY A 79 -22.30 41.19 -41.26
C GLY A 79 -23.35 40.93 -42.34
N SER A 80 -24.40 40.20 -41.98
CA SER A 80 -25.58 39.95 -42.80
C SER A 80 -26.86 40.23 -41.98
N SER A 81 -28.02 40.26 -42.67
CA SER A 81 -29.33 40.37 -42.02
C SER A 81 -30.33 39.40 -42.66
N GLY A 82 -30.93 38.52 -41.84
CA GLY A 82 -32.03 37.65 -42.22
C GLY A 82 -31.67 36.46 -43.11
N ASN A 83 -30.39 36.07 -43.17
CA ASN A 83 -29.89 34.97 -44.02
C ASN A 83 -29.22 33.83 -43.23
N GLY A 84 -29.25 33.88 -41.90
CA GLY A 84 -28.46 32.98 -41.07
C GLY A 84 -26.95 33.30 -41.15
N THR A 85 -26.20 32.64 -40.28
CA THR A 85 -24.74 32.74 -40.25
C THR A 85 -24.16 31.59 -41.06
N TYR A 86 -23.18 31.87 -41.93
CA TYR A 86 -22.59 30.86 -42.82
C TYR A 86 -21.21 31.27 -43.35
N ALA A 87 -20.39 30.28 -43.68
CA ALA A 87 -19.13 30.40 -44.39
C ALA A 87 -19.26 30.01 -45.87
N SER A 88 -18.68 30.82 -46.75
CA SER A 88 -18.62 30.59 -48.20
C SER A 88 -17.17 30.56 -48.66
N THR A 89 -16.68 29.34 -48.91
CA THR A 89 -15.27 29.06 -49.22
C THR A 89 -15.06 28.74 -50.70
N SER A 90 -14.16 29.48 -51.35
CA SER A 90 -13.69 29.23 -52.71
C SER A 90 -12.41 28.39 -52.69
N TYR A 91 -12.34 27.37 -53.52
CA TYR A 91 -11.22 26.42 -53.55
C TYR A 91 -10.96 25.86 -54.96
N TYR A 92 -9.76 25.35 -55.21
CA TYR A 92 -9.44 24.64 -56.46
C TYR A 92 -10.06 23.25 -56.49
N THR A 93 -10.77 22.90 -57.56
CA THR A 93 -11.56 21.64 -57.62
C THR A 93 -10.72 20.36 -57.56
N VAL A 94 -9.46 20.41 -58.04
CA VAL A 94 -8.55 19.25 -58.07
C VAL A 94 -7.77 19.11 -56.77
N SER A 95 -6.98 20.13 -56.41
CA SER A 95 -6.14 20.12 -55.19
C SER A 95 -6.96 20.30 -53.92
N ARG A 96 -8.19 20.85 -54.02
CA ARG A 96 -9.03 21.27 -52.89
C ARG A 96 -8.44 22.39 -52.03
N GLU A 97 -7.35 23.00 -52.47
CA GLU A 97 -6.75 24.12 -51.75
C GLU A 97 -7.68 25.33 -51.76
N ILE A 98 -7.88 25.92 -50.59
CA ILE A 98 -8.71 27.10 -50.36
C ILE A 98 -7.98 28.34 -50.92
N VAL A 99 -8.74 29.17 -51.64
CA VAL A 99 -8.30 30.43 -52.23
C VAL A 99 -8.73 31.61 -51.38
N SER A 100 -9.98 31.60 -50.94
CA SER A 100 -10.58 32.62 -50.06
C SER A 100 -11.78 32.04 -49.32
N SER A 101 -12.10 32.60 -48.15
CA SER A 101 -13.33 32.28 -47.42
C SER A 101 -14.03 33.55 -46.94
N ASN A 102 -15.35 33.62 -47.11
CA ASN A 102 -16.16 34.73 -46.63
C ASN A 102 -17.13 34.20 -45.57
N ILE A 103 -17.05 34.74 -44.36
CA ILE A 103 -17.96 34.40 -43.28
C ILE A 103 -18.95 35.55 -43.11
N PHE A 104 -20.24 35.22 -43.05
CA PHE A 104 -21.33 36.17 -42.89
C PHE A 104 -22.06 35.89 -41.58
N PHE A 105 -22.11 36.87 -40.67
CA PHE A 105 -22.82 36.76 -39.39
C PHE A 105 -24.19 37.43 -39.44
N ASP A 106 -25.26 36.68 -39.20
CA ASP A 106 -26.60 37.26 -39.13
C ASP A 106 -26.79 38.05 -37.84
N ARG A 107 -26.76 39.37 -37.97
CA ARG A 107 -26.90 40.32 -36.88
C ARG A 107 -28.34 40.55 -36.44
N THR A 108 -29.31 39.87 -37.04
CA THR A 108 -30.72 39.93 -36.63
C THR A 108 -31.14 38.74 -35.79
N TRP A 109 -30.35 37.66 -35.81
CA TRP A 109 -30.58 36.52 -34.94
C TRP A 109 -30.21 36.85 -33.49
N THR A 110 -31.15 36.63 -32.58
CA THR A 110 -30.98 36.86 -31.13
C THR A 110 -29.76 36.17 -30.54
N GLY A 111 -29.43 34.95 -31.00
CA GLY A 111 -28.28 34.19 -30.53
C GLY A 111 -26.92 34.76 -30.96
N ASN A 112 -26.90 35.62 -31.98
CA ASN A 112 -25.69 36.23 -32.53
C ASN A 112 -25.58 37.71 -32.17
N GLN A 113 -26.43 38.25 -31.29
CA GLN A 113 -26.34 39.65 -30.86
C GLN A 113 -25.10 39.87 -29.98
N PRO A 114 -24.54 41.10 -29.92
CA PRO A 114 -23.38 41.39 -29.07
C PRO A 114 -23.57 41.05 -27.59
N SER A 115 -24.81 41.12 -27.08
CA SER A 115 -25.16 40.76 -25.70
C SER A 115 -25.22 39.26 -25.44
N ALA A 116 -25.14 38.44 -26.49
CA ALA A 116 -25.15 36.98 -26.47
C ALA A 116 -23.80 36.41 -26.97
N LEU A 117 -22.73 37.22 -26.93
CA LEU A 117 -21.36 36.80 -27.20
C LEU A 117 -20.60 36.73 -25.88
N ASP A 118 -20.45 35.51 -25.39
CA ASP A 118 -19.65 35.15 -24.23
C ASP A 118 -19.14 33.71 -24.37
N TYR A 119 -18.17 33.29 -23.55
CA TYR A 119 -17.87 31.86 -23.44
C TYR A 119 -19.11 31.12 -22.93
N GLY A 120 -19.39 29.96 -23.55
CA GLY A 120 -20.56 29.15 -23.27
C GLY A 120 -21.82 29.57 -24.05
N SER A 121 -21.79 30.72 -24.74
CA SER A 121 -22.91 31.20 -25.53
C SER A 121 -23.01 30.54 -26.92
N TYR A 122 -24.22 30.49 -27.45
CA TYR A 122 -24.47 30.04 -28.82
C TYR A 122 -23.79 30.96 -29.86
N GLY A 123 -23.73 32.27 -29.60
CA GLY A 123 -23.12 33.20 -30.54
C GLY A 123 -21.62 32.98 -30.70
N PHE A 124 -20.90 32.69 -29.61
CA PHE A 124 -19.47 32.36 -29.68
C PHE A 124 -19.23 30.99 -30.34
N THR A 125 -20.03 29.96 -30.01
CA THR A 125 -19.91 28.64 -30.66
C THR A 125 -20.14 28.75 -32.18
N THR A 126 -21.07 29.61 -32.61
CA THR A 126 -21.31 29.92 -34.03
C THR A 126 -20.09 30.59 -34.69
N ILE A 127 -19.43 31.54 -34.01
CA ILE A 127 -18.18 32.14 -34.51
C ILE A 127 -17.12 31.07 -34.74
N MET A 128 -16.93 30.19 -33.76
CA MET A 128 -15.97 29.09 -33.86
C MET A 128 -16.33 28.13 -35.00
N HIS A 129 -17.60 27.73 -35.09
CA HIS A 129 -18.13 26.84 -36.12
C HIS A 129 -17.84 27.34 -37.54
N GLU A 130 -18.21 28.58 -37.86
CA GLU A 130 -17.97 29.13 -39.19
C GLU A 130 -16.49 29.33 -39.49
N PHE A 131 -15.70 29.64 -38.46
CA PHE A 131 -14.26 29.77 -38.63
C PHE A 131 -13.61 28.41 -38.93
N LEU A 132 -14.06 27.34 -38.29
CA LEU A 132 -13.64 25.96 -38.59
C LEU A 132 -14.05 25.53 -40.00
N HIS A 133 -15.23 25.94 -40.49
CA HIS A 133 -15.58 25.78 -41.92
C HIS A 133 -14.57 26.49 -42.84
N ALA A 134 -14.17 27.71 -42.52
CA ALA A 134 -13.16 28.45 -43.28
C ALA A 134 -11.77 27.82 -43.25
N LEU A 135 -11.50 26.89 -42.33
CA LEU A 135 -10.26 26.10 -42.26
C LEU A 135 -10.38 24.74 -42.96
N GLY A 136 -11.59 24.36 -43.38
CA GLY A 136 -11.84 23.17 -44.20
C GLY A 136 -12.70 22.09 -43.55
N LEU A 137 -13.13 22.28 -42.30
CA LEU A 137 -14.02 21.32 -41.64
C LEU A 137 -15.43 21.37 -42.25
N SER A 138 -16.09 20.23 -42.22
CA SER A 138 -17.48 20.04 -42.64
C SER A 138 -18.30 19.63 -41.42
N HIS A 139 -19.63 19.76 -41.48
CA HIS A 139 -20.48 19.11 -40.48
C HIS A 139 -20.17 17.61 -40.43
N PRO A 140 -20.26 16.94 -39.26
CA PRO A 140 -20.14 15.49 -39.14
C PRO A 140 -21.00 14.68 -40.12
N GLY A 141 -22.23 15.14 -40.40
CA GLY A 141 -23.11 14.54 -41.42
C GLY A 141 -23.40 15.44 -42.62
N ASP A 142 -24.10 14.90 -43.62
CA ASP A 142 -24.62 15.62 -44.79
C ASP A 142 -25.95 16.33 -44.48
N TYR A 143 -25.94 17.27 -43.53
CA TYR A 143 -27.06 18.15 -43.19
C TYR A 143 -26.65 19.63 -43.22
N ASP A 144 -27.64 20.52 -43.33
CA ASP A 144 -27.45 21.98 -43.34
C ASP A 144 -28.75 22.69 -42.90
N ALA A 145 -28.65 23.83 -42.22
CA ALA A 145 -29.78 24.63 -41.74
C ALA A 145 -30.66 25.15 -42.89
N GLY A 146 -30.10 25.32 -44.09
CA GLY A 146 -30.84 25.68 -45.30
C GLY A 146 -31.72 24.56 -45.88
N SER A 147 -31.56 23.32 -45.40
CA SER A 147 -32.23 22.12 -45.94
C SER A 147 -33.37 21.58 -45.05
N GLY A 148 -33.67 22.24 -43.93
CA GLY A 148 -34.69 21.86 -42.97
C GLY A 148 -34.22 22.03 -41.51
N ASP A 149 -35.01 21.52 -40.56
CA ASP A 149 -34.63 21.42 -39.15
C ASP A 149 -34.11 19.99 -38.87
N PRO A 150 -32.79 19.72 -38.98
CA PRO A 150 -32.26 18.39 -38.75
C PRO A 150 -32.44 17.95 -37.29
N SER A 151 -32.66 16.66 -37.10
CA SER A 151 -32.79 16.01 -35.80
C SER A 151 -31.87 14.79 -35.72
N TYR A 152 -31.38 14.48 -34.52
CA TYR A 152 -30.27 13.54 -34.34
C TYR A 152 -30.52 12.16 -34.97
N PHE A 153 -31.62 11.49 -34.62
CA PHE A 153 -31.87 10.12 -35.09
C PHE A 153 -31.99 9.94 -36.61
N PRO A 154 -32.66 10.81 -37.38
CA PRO A 154 -32.72 10.66 -38.83
C PRO A 154 -31.51 11.22 -39.57
N ASP A 155 -30.77 12.18 -38.99
CA ASP A 155 -29.80 12.98 -39.74
C ASP A 155 -28.33 12.78 -39.30
N ALA A 156 -28.07 12.27 -38.07
CA ALA A 156 -26.72 11.95 -37.63
C ALA A 156 -26.18 10.71 -38.35
N GLU A 157 -25.00 10.82 -38.96
CA GLU A 157 -24.38 9.72 -39.71
C GLU A 157 -23.68 8.69 -38.81
N PHE A 158 -23.21 9.13 -37.63
CA PHE A 158 -22.52 8.30 -36.66
C PHE A 158 -22.80 8.75 -35.22
N LEU A 159 -22.55 7.86 -34.26
CA LEU A 159 -22.95 8.06 -32.86
C LEU A 159 -22.37 9.35 -32.26
N GLN A 160 -21.09 9.61 -32.50
CA GLN A 160 -20.35 10.73 -31.92
C GLN A 160 -20.60 12.10 -32.60
N ASP A 161 -21.63 12.21 -33.44
CA ASP A 161 -22.07 13.49 -34.01
C ASP A 161 -22.82 14.32 -32.96
N THR A 162 -22.09 14.94 -32.03
CA THR A 162 -22.64 15.84 -31.01
C THR A 162 -21.65 16.94 -30.61
N HIS A 163 -22.15 17.99 -29.95
CA HIS A 163 -21.34 19.05 -29.34
C HIS A 163 -20.35 18.57 -28.26
N ARG A 164 -20.43 17.33 -27.78
CA ARG A 164 -19.36 16.76 -26.94
C ARG A 164 -18.05 16.70 -27.72
N TYR A 165 -18.15 16.29 -28.98
CA TYR A 165 -17.04 15.81 -29.78
C TYR A 165 -16.55 16.85 -30.78
N SER A 166 -17.45 17.64 -31.34
CA SER A 166 -17.16 18.62 -32.38
C SER A 166 -18.09 19.84 -32.29
N VAL A 167 -17.52 21.04 -32.41
CA VAL A 167 -18.27 22.30 -32.61
C VAL A 167 -19.06 22.25 -33.92
N MET A 168 -18.66 21.41 -34.87
CA MET A 168 -19.30 21.28 -36.19
C MET A 168 -20.62 20.51 -36.17
N SER A 169 -20.96 19.85 -35.05
CA SER A 169 -22.25 19.16 -34.91
C SER A 169 -23.40 20.17 -34.76
N TYR A 170 -24.62 19.78 -35.14
CA TYR A 170 -25.85 20.52 -34.80
C TYR A 170 -26.56 19.95 -33.58
N PHE A 171 -26.10 18.82 -33.07
CA PHE A 171 -26.81 18.06 -32.06
C PHE A 171 -26.23 18.31 -30.66
N GLY A 172 -27.11 18.46 -29.68
CA GLY A 172 -26.73 18.68 -28.29
C GLY A 172 -25.85 17.56 -27.74
N ALA A 173 -24.99 17.87 -26.78
CA ALA A 173 -23.90 16.97 -26.37
C ALA A 173 -24.34 15.59 -25.85
N GLY A 174 -25.56 15.46 -25.33
CA GLY A 174 -26.12 14.19 -24.84
C GLY A 174 -27.04 13.46 -25.84
N SER A 175 -27.16 13.93 -27.08
CA SER A 175 -28.09 13.34 -28.07
C SER A 175 -27.73 11.90 -28.44
N ASP A 176 -26.46 11.53 -28.29
CA ASP A 176 -25.90 10.19 -28.50
C ASP A 176 -26.23 9.17 -27.41
N GLY A 177 -26.94 9.58 -26.35
CA GLY A 177 -27.26 8.71 -25.22
C GLY A 177 -26.08 8.42 -24.29
N SER A 178 -24.94 9.11 -24.44
CA SER A 178 -23.76 8.94 -23.60
C SER A 178 -23.94 9.41 -22.15
N GLY A 179 -25.04 10.08 -21.84
CA GLY A 179 -25.28 10.72 -20.55
C GLY A 179 -24.51 12.04 -20.36
N THR A 180 -23.87 12.54 -21.41
CA THR A 180 -23.21 13.86 -21.43
C THR A 180 -24.19 14.98 -21.16
N SER A 181 -23.80 15.96 -20.36
CA SER A 181 -24.64 17.07 -19.93
C SER A 181 -23.80 18.32 -19.75
N HIS A 182 -24.01 19.32 -20.59
CA HIS A 182 -23.36 20.62 -20.51
C HIS A 182 -24.26 21.67 -19.84
N TYR A 183 -25.12 21.25 -18.91
CA TYR A 183 -25.99 22.16 -18.17
C TYR A 183 -25.32 22.58 -16.86
N PHE A 184 -24.93 23.84 -16.79
CA PHE A 184 -24.26 24.44 -15.63
C PHE A 184 -25.27 25.10 -14.69
N TYR A 185 -25.09 24.93 -13.38
CA TYR A 185 -25.91 25.61 -12.38
C TYR A 185 -25.30 26.95 -11.97
N ASN A 186 -25.94 28.05 -12.36
CA ASN A 186 -25.44 29.41 -12.07
C ASN A 186 -25.80 29.93 -10.66
N GLY A 187 -26.32 29.08 -9.78
CA GLY A 187 -26.83 29.47 -8.46
C GLY A 187 -28.36 29.71 -8.42
N SER A 188 -29.01 29.85 -9.57
CA SER A 188 -30.47 30.07 -9.68
C SER A 188 -31.17 29.12 -10.66
N SER A 189 -30.52 28.78 -11.77
CA SER A 189 -31.06 27.93 -12.82
C SER A 189 -29.96 27.16 -13.54
N PHE A 190 -30.36 26.13 -14.28
CA PHE A 190 -29.48 25.45 -15.21
C PHE A 190 -29.47 26.15 -16.56
N GLU A 191 -28.28 26.38 -17.10
CA GLU A 191 -28.06 26.98 -18.40
C GLU A 191 -27.18 26.06 -19.25
N TYR A 192 -27.61 25.79 -20.48
CA TYR A 192 -26.81 25.00 -21.42
C TYR A 192 -25.60 25.80 -21.86
N GLN A 193 -24.43 25.20 -21.71
CA GLN A 193 -23.15 25.75 -22.12
C GLN A 193 -22.74 25.13 -23.45
N TYR A 194 -22.49 25.97 -24.44
CA TYR A 194 -21.97 25.54 -25.73
C TYR A 194 -20.43 25.43 -25.71
N PRO A 195 -19.84 24.60 -26.59
CA PRO A 195 -18.40 24.53 -26.79
C PRO A 195 -17.72 25.90 -26.94
N GLN A 196 -16.62 26.08 -26.22
CA GLN A 196 -15.91 27.35 -26.02
C GLN A 196 -14.50 27.36 -26.66
N THR A 197 -14.09 26.21 -27.17
CA THR A 197 -12.89 25.99 -27.98
C THR A 197 -13.26 25.00 -29.09
N PRO A 198 -12.41 24.78 -30.10
CA PRO A 198 -12.47 23.55 -30.87
C PRO A 198 -12.47 22.35 -29.91
N MET A 199 -13.34 21.38 -30.16
CA MET A 199 -13.44 20.18 -29.35
C MET A 199 -12.40 19.14 -29.82
N VAL A 200 -12.19 18.09 -29.02
CA VAL A 200 -11.18 17.04 -29.25
C VAL A 200 -11.11 16.58 -30.71
N TYR A 201 -12.26 16.32 -31.36
CA TYR A 201 -12.28 15.83 -32.74
C TYR A 201 -12.19 16.93 -33.80
N ASP A 202 -12.48 18.20 -33.46
CA ASP A 202 -12.15 19.32 -34.35
C ASP A 202 -10.64 19.47 -34.49
N ILE A 203 -9.93 19.37 -33.34
CA ILE A 203 -8.47 19.45 -33.30
C ILE A 203 -7.86 18.25 -34.01
N LEU A 204 -8.35 17.03 -33.74
CA LEU A 204 -7.88 15.83 -34.44
C LEU A 204 -8.13 15.93 -35.95
N ALA A 205 -9.32 16.36 -36.38
CA ALA A 205 -9.65 16.54 -37.80
C ALA A 205 -8.72 17.54 -38.49
N LEU A 206 -8.45 18.69 -37.85
CA LEU A 206 -7.57 19.71 -38.41
C LEU A 206 -6.11 19.24 -38.51
N THR A 207 -5.65 18.39 -37.59
CA THR A 207 -4.22 18.02 -37.49
C THR A 207 -3.88 16.67 -38.08
N GLN A 208 -4.83 15.73 -38.11
CA GLN A 208 -4.64 14.35 -38.54
C GLN A 208 -5.72 13.84 -39.50
N GLY A 209 -6.73 14.66 -39.84
CA GLY A 209 -7.73 14.28 -40.83
C GLY A 209 -7.09 13.97 -42.18
N GLY A 210 -7.57 12.92 -42.85
CA GLY A 210 -6.97 12.44 -44.09
C GLY A 210 -7.26 13.33 -45.31
N PHE A 211 -8.23 14.27 -45.24
CA PHE A 211 -8.66 15.12 -46.35
C PHE A 211 -8.81 14.35 -47.68
N ASN A 212 -9.32 13.12 -47.62
CA ASN A 212 -9.41 12.17 -48.76
C ASN A 212 -8.05 11.92 -49.47
N GLY A 213 -6.97 11.79 -48.69
CA GLY A 213 -5.59 11.62 -49.14
C GLY A 213 -4.95 12.85 -49.78
N LYS A 214 -5.60 14.03 -49.70
CA LYS A 214 -5.15 15.25 -50.41
C LYS A 214 -4.34 16.22 -49.54
N PHE A 215 -4.39 16.06 -48.22
CA PHE A 215 -3.68 16.90 -47.26
C PHE A 215 -3.44 16.09 -45.99
N GLY A 216 -2.28 16.29 -45.35
CA GLY A 216 -1.86 15.53 -44.17
C GLY A 216 -2.21 16.20 -42.83
N GLY A 217 -3.14 17.16 -42.83
CA GLY A 217 -3.46 17.98 -41.67
C GLY A 217 -2.51 19.16 -41.44
N TYR A 218 -2.98 20.14 -40.68
CA TYR A 218 -2.16 21.26 -40.22
C TYR A 218 -1.24 20.79 -39.09
N SER A 219 -0.01 21.29 -39.05
CA SER A 219 0.89 21.01 -37.93
C SER A 219 0.40 21.70 -36.66
N PHE A 220 0.56 21.04 -35.51
CA PHE A 220 0.38 21.64 -34.19
C PHE A 220 1.34 22.81 -33.95
N ASN A 221 0.92 23.80 -33.18
CA ASN A 221 1.80 24.88 -32.72
C ASN A 221 2.59 24.44 -31.48
N THR A 222 3.79 23.91 -31.72
CA THR A 222 4.65 23.37 -30.65
C THR A 222 5.26 24.42 -29.71
N ALA A 223 5.00 25.71 -29.94
CA ALA A 223 5.44 26.79 -29.04
C ALA A 223 4.38 27.19 -28.02
N THR A 224 3.14 26.73 -28.18
CA THR A 224 2.04 27.06 -27.30
C THR A 224 2.22 26.38 -25.96
N ARG A 225 2.42 27.19 -24.91
CA ARG A 225 2.49 26.73 -23.52
C ARG A 225 3.50 25.61 -23.28
N SER A 226 4.60 25.57 -24.06
CA SER A 226 5.62 24.50 -24.04
C SER A 226 6.48 24.38 -22.76
N GLY A 227 6.02 24.92 -21.62
CA GLY A 227 6.61 24.74 -20.30
C GLY A 227 5.49 24.75 -19.26
N ASP A 228 5.83 24.46 -18.01
CA ASP A 228 4.85 24.15 -16.94
C ASP A 228 3.66 25.13 -16.88
N THR A 229 2.47 24.60 -17.17
CA THR A 229 1.24 25.36 -17.22
C THR A 229 0.18 24.80 -16.29
N THR A 230 -0.37 25.66 -15.43
CA THR A 230 -1.57 25.36 -14.66
C THR A 230 -2.82 25.89 -15.39
N TYR A 231 -3.81 25.03 -15.55
CA TYR A 231 -5.15 25.30 -16.07
C TYR A 231 -6.17 25.24 -14.91
N GLY A 232 -7.25 26.01 -14.97
CA GLY A 232 -8.33 25.94 -13.98
C GLY A 232 -8.33 27.08 -12.96
N TYR A 233 -8.39 26.77 -11.65
CA TYR A 233 -8.65 27.78 -10.59
C TYR A 233 -7.42 28.55 -10.09
N ASN A 234 -6.20 28.07 -10.36
CA ASN A 234 -4.95 28.80 -10.08
C ASN A 234 -4.05 28.85 -11.33
N PRO A 235 -4.53 29.44 -12.43
CA PRO A 235 -3.89 29.29 -13.72
C PRO A 235 -2.54 30.01 -13.80
N THR A 236 -1.62 29.50 -14.62
CA THR A 236 -0.36 30.19 -14.92
C THR A 236 -0.66 31.57 -15.50
N GLY A 237 -0.02 32.61 -14.95
CA GLY A 237 -0.27 33.99 -15.33
C GLY A 237 -0.07 34.24 -16.83
N GLY A 238 -1.10 34.80 -17.49
CA GLY A 238 -1.05 35.14 -18.91
C GLY A 238 -1.62 34.07 -19.85
N ILE A 239 -2.18 32.98 -19.34
CA ILE A 239 -2.97 32.05 -20.15
C ILE A 239 -4.25 32.72 -20.67
N ASN A 240 -4.78 32.20 -21.77
CA ASN A 240 -6.07 32.63 -22.31
C ASN A 240 -7.19 32.42 -21.28
N GLU A 241 -8.04 33.43 -21.10
CA GLU A 241 -9.06 33.46 -20.04
C GLU A 241 -10.08 32.33 -20.13
N VAL A 242 -10.22 31.67 -21.30
CA VAL A 242 -11.07 30.48 -21.46
C VAL A 242 -10.61 29.32 -20.56
N TYR A 243 -9.33 29.27 -20.22
CA TYR A 243 -8.72 28.24 -19.38
C TYR A 243 -8.58 28.65 -17.90
N ASP A 244 -9.00 29.87 -17.54
CA ASP A 244 -9.05 30.37 -16.17
C ASP A 244 -10.47 30.19 -15.63
N PHE A 245 -10.68 29.27 -14.68
CA PHE A 245 -12.03 28.93 -14.19
C PHE A 245 -12.58 29.93 -13.17
N VAL A 246 -11.79 30.93 -12.78
CA VAL A 246 -12.30 32.12 -12.09
C VAL A 246 -12.98 33.05 -13.10
N SER A 247 -12.38 33.23 -14.27
CA SER A 247 -12.92 34.05 -15.36
C SER A 247 -13.99 33.34 -16.19
N ASN A 248 -13.86 32.01 -16.32
CA ASN A 248 -14.76 31.12 -17.04
C ASN A 248 -15.33 30.03 -16.10
N PRO A 249 -16.37 30.35 -15.32
CA PRO A 249 -16.87 29.46 -14.26
C PRO A 249 -17.65 28.23 -14.77
N SER A 250 -17.92 28.14 -16.07
CA SER A 250 -18.72 27.07 -16.67
C SER A 250 -18.05 26.50 -17.92
N PRO A 251 -16.86 25.89 -17.79
CA PRO A 251 -16.04 25.51 -18.93
C PRO A 251 -16.63 24.31 -19.71
N VAL A 252 -16.78 24.49 -21.03
CA VAL A 252 -17.00 23.41 -22.01
C VAL A 252 -15.96 23.56 -23.10
N LEU A 253 -14.82 22.91 -22.93
CA LEU A 253 -13.62 23.18 -23.73
C LEU A 253 -12.71 21.96 -23.85
N THR A 254 -11.72 22.08 -24.73
CA THR A 254 -10.62 21.12 -24.88
C THR A 254 -9.28 21.83 -24.63
N ILE A 255 -8.44 21.22 -23.80
CA ILE A 255 -7.08 21.69 -23.53
C ILE A 255 -6.14 21.16 -24.62
N TYR A 256 -5.37 22.07 -25.21
CA TYR A 256 -4.19 21.74 -26.00
C TYR A 256 -2.97 22.33 -25.31
N ASP A 257 -1.96 21.51 -25.09
CA ASP A 257 -0.63 21.92 -24.64
C ASP A 257 0.44 21.24 -25.52
N ALA A 258 1.55 21.93 -25.75
CA ALA A 258 2.69 21.44 -26.51
C ALA A 258 3.77 20.78 -25.65
N GLY A 259 3.70 20.90 -24.32
CA GLY A 259 4.54 20.18 -23.36
C GLY A 259 4.94 21.04 -22.16
N GLY A 260 5.62 20.44 -21.20
CA GLY A 260 5.83 21.03 -19.88
C GLY A 260 5.50 19.99 -18.83
N VAL A 261 5.50 20.38 -17.56
CA VAL A 261 4.84 19.61 -16.50
C VAL A 261 3.60 20.38 -16.08
N ASP A 262 2.46 19.97 -16.64
CA ASP A 262 1.23 20.72 -16.62
C ASP A 262 0.30 20.23 -15.51
N THR A 263 -0.58 21.14 -15.05
CA THR A 263 -1.50 20.86 -13.93
C THR A 263 -2.91 21.27 -14.28
N LEU A 264 -3.87 20.36 -14.13
CA LEU A 264 -5.28 20.69 -14.10
C LEU A 264 -5.71 20.94 -12.65
N ASP A 265 -5.97 22.20 -12.30
CA ASP A 265 -6.37 22.61 -10.95
C ASP A 265 -7.88 22.86 -10.87
N LEU A 266 -8.58 21.93 -10.23
CA LEU A 266 -10.01 21.93 -9.98
C LEU A 266 -10.35 22.21 -8.51
N SER A 267 -9.38 22.64 -7.70
CA SER A 267 -9.53 22.85 -6.25
C SER A 267 -10.60 23.89 -5.88
N GLY A 268 -10.90 24.82 -6.79
CA GLY A 268 -11.94 25.84 -6.61
C GLY A 268 -13.35 25.41 -7.04
N ASP A 269 -13.53 24.20 -7.55
CA ASP A 269 -14.85 23.71 -8.00
C ASP A 269 -15.74 23.39 -6.79
N THR A 270 -16.61 24.34 -6.47
CA THR A 270 -17.54 24.27 -5.34
C THR A 270 -18.99 24.02 -5.78
N VAL A 271 -19.22 23.72 -7.06
CA VAL A 271 -20.57 23.55 -7.62
C VAL A 271 -21.16 22.23 -7.12
N SER A 272 -22.06 22.33 -6.14
CA SER A 272 -22.67 21.19 -5.44
C SER A 272 -23.97 20.67 -6.06
N MET A 273 -24.39 21.22 -7.21
CA MET A 273 -25.62 20.85 -7.91
C MET A 273 -25.30 20.32 -9.30
N GLN A 274 -26.00 19.26 -9.71
CA GLN A 274 -25.92 18.69 -11.05
C GLN A 274 -27.33 18.55 -11.66
N ALA A 275 -27.41 18.71 -12.98
CA ALA A 275 -28.63 18.43 -13.73
C ALA A 275 -28.74 16.93 -14.02
N ASN A 276 -29.85 16.32 -13.62
CA ASN A 276 -30.24 15.02 -14.16
C ASN A 276 -31.36 15.23 -15.20
N ILE A 277 -31.04 14.93 -16.46
CA ILE A 277 -31.83 15.32 -17.63
C ILE A 277 -32.56 14.10 -18.19
N VAL A 278 -33.86 14.27 -18.44
CA VAL A 278 -34.68 13.29 -19.13
C VAL A 278 -34.85 13.73 -20.58
N TYR A 279 -34.30 12.98 -21.52
CA TYR A 279 -34.48 13.21 -22.95
C TYR A 279 -35.80 12.59 -23.45
N ASP A 280 -36.46 13.24 -24.40
CA ASP A 280 -37.58 12.65 -25.11
C ASP A 280 -37.12 11.67 -26.20
N ALA A 281 -38.07 11.06 -26.92
CA ALA A 281 -37.82 10.09 -27.97
C ALA A 281 -37.03 10.63 -29.17
N ASN A 282 -36.82 11.95 -29.27
CA ASN A 282 -36.06 12.60 -30.32
C ASN A 282 -34.68 13.09 -29.84
N GLY A 283 -34.29 12.78 -28.59
CA GLY A 283 -33.03 13.23 -28.01
C GLY A 283 -33.07 14.69 -27.52
N VAL A 284 -34.27 15.26 -27.34
CA VAL A 284 -34.44 16.63 -26.84
C VAL A 284 -34.67 16.60 -25.32
N PRO A 285 -33.97 17.42 -24.52
CA PRO A 285 -34.25 17.56 -23.09
C PRO A 285 -35.72 17.92 -22.82
N SER A 286 -36.44 17.01 -22.15
CA SER A 286 -37.88 17.13 -21.87
C SER A 286 -38.17 17.64 -20.45
N SER A 287 -37.27 17.35 -19.51
CA SER A 287 -37.29 17.86 -18.13
C SER A 287 -35.92 17.65 -17.49
N TYR A 288 -35.64 18.41 -16.44
CA TYR A 288 -34.47 18.21 -15.59
C TYR A 288 -34.90 18.29 -14.12
N ASN A 289 -34.28 17.46 -13.27
CA ASN A 289 -34.33 17.65 -11.83
C ASN A 289 -32.93 17.98 -11.30
N THR A 290 -32.90 18.88 -10.32
CA THR A 290 -31.68 19.21 -9.59
C THR A 290 -31.37 18.08 -8.62
N VAL A 291 -30.14 17.57 -8.69
CA VAL A 291 -29.60 16.61 -7.73
C VAL A 291 -28.36 17.20 -7.08
N ALA A 292 -28.09 16.81 -5.84
CA ALA A 292 -26.82 17.11 -5.20
C ALA A 292 -25.72 16.36 -5.96
N ARG A 293 -24.60 17.06 -6.22
CA ARG A 293 -23.39 16.46 -6.77
C ARG A 293 -22.59 15.90 -5.59
N GLU A 294 -22.32 14.60 -5.66
CA GLU A 294 -21.49 13.90 -4.68
C GLU A 294 -20.17 13.42 -5.28
N THR A 295 -20.07 13.36 -6.61
CA THR A 295 -18.92 12.81 -7.33
C THR A 295 -18.50 13.65 -8.52
N SER A 296 -17.22 13.49 -8.91
CA SER A 296 -16.67 14.00 -10.18
C SER A 296 -15.86 12.90 -10.87
N VAL A 297 -15.65 13.06 -12.17
CA VAL A 297 -14.75 12.21 -12.94
C VAL A 297 -13.68 13.09 -13.56
N ILE A 298 -12.41 12.80 -13.31
CA ILE A 298 -11.28 13.53 -13.85
C ILE A 298 -10.41 12.53 -14.61
N ASP A 299 -10.13 12.82 -15.87
CA ASP A 299 -9.42 11.93 -16.78
C ASP A 299 -8.33 12.73 -17.50
N LEU A 300 -7.08 12.43 -17.17
CA LEU A 300 -5.89 13.12 -17.71
C LEU A 300 -5.40 12.50 -19.04
N ARG A 301 -6.08 11.48 -19.57
CA ARG A 301 -5.65 10.81 -20.80
C ARG A 301 -5.93 11.67 -22.03
N PRO A 302 -5.01 11.71 -23.01
CA PRO A 302 -5.24 12.41 -24.27
C PRO A 302 -6.48 11.85 -25.00
N GLY A 303 -7.36 12.73 -25.48
CA GLY A 303 -8.62 12.36 -26.15
C GLY A 303 -9.79 12.07 -25.21
N HIS A 304 -9.57 12.05 -23.90
CA HIS A 304 -10.59 11.78 -22.90
C HIS A 304 -11.24 13.05 -22.33
N TYR A 305 -12.30 12.86 -21.54
CA TYR A 305 -13.11 13.94 -20.99
C TYR A 305 -13.30 13.79 -19.49
N SER A 306 -13.16 14.91 -18.79
CA SER A 306 -13.53 15.08 -17.38
C SER A 306 -14.96 15.64 -17.24
N SER A 307 -15.59 15.33 -16.11
CA SER A 307 -16.91 15.78 -15.67
C SER A 307 -16.77 16.61 -14.40
N THR A 308 -16.86 17.93 -14.54
CA THR A 308 -16.60 18.92 -13.48
C THR A 308 -17.69 20.00 -13.46
N HIS A 309 -17.70 20.88 -12.47
CA HIS A 309 -18.63 22.02 -12.35
C HIS A 309 -20.12 21.61 -12.41
N GLY A 310 -20.44 20.41 -11.91
CA GLY A 310 -21.79 19.83 -11.99
C GLY A 310 -22.23 19.37 -13.39
N MET A 311 -21.36 19.48 -14.39
CA MET A 311 -21.56 19.02 -15.76
C MET A 311 -20.95 17.62 -15.98
N LYS A 312 -21.19 17.04 -17.15
CA LYS A 312 -20.65 15.74 -17.56
C LYS A 312 -19.96 15.86 -18.92
N ASN A 313 -18.76 15.29 -19.02
CA ASN A 313 -17.89 15.32 -20.22
C ASN A 313 -17.73 16.73 -20.82
N ASN A 314 -17.45 17.71 -19.97
CA ASN A 314 -17.34 19.12 -20.36
C ASN A 314 -15.90 19.57 -20.61
N LEU A 315 -14.91 18.88 -20.04
CA LEU A 315 -13.50 19.25 -20.19
C LEU A 315 -12.73 18.15 -20.92
N GLY A 316 -12.34 18.38 -22.18
CA GLY A 316 -11.54 17.44 -22.97
C GLY A 316 -10.05 17.75 -22.91
N ILE A 317 -9.22 16.74 -23.19
CA ILE A 317 -7.79 16.90 -23.49
C ILE A 317 -7.56 16.51 -24.93
N SER A 318 -6.87 17.34 -25.71
CA SER A 318 -6.57 17.06 -27.11
C SER A 318 -5.70 15.81 -27.24
N PHE A 319 -5.86 15.08 -28.35
CA PHE A 319 -4.88 14.07 -28.73
C PHE A 319 -3.48 14.70 -28.87
N GLY A 320 -2.47 14.01 -28.36
CA GLY A 320 -1.07 14.46 -28.37
C GLY A 320 -0.71 15.50 -27.30
N THR A 321 -1.64 15.87 -26.42
CA THR A 321 -1.38 16.70 -25.24
C THR A 321 -1.31 15.79 -24.01
N THR A 322 -0.23 15.92 -23.24
CA THR A 322 -0.07 15.28 -21.92
C THR A 322 -0.32 16.32 -20.85
N ILE A 323 -1.08 15.95 -19.81
CA ILE A 323 -1.23 16.74 -18.59
C ILE A 323 -0.80 15.84 -17.43
N GLU A 324 0.28 16.20 -16.74
CA GLU A 324 0.93 15.33 -15.77
C GLU A 324 0.24 15.37 -14.41
N ASN A 325 -0.31 16.52 -14.00
CA ASN A 325 -0.74 16.71 -12.62
C ASN A 325 -2.21 17.11 -12.51
N VAL A 326 -2.81 16.79 -11.38
CA VAL A 326 -4.16 17.24 -11.02
C VAL A 326 -4.23 17.61 -9.55
N VAL A 327 -4.92 18.72 -9.29
CA VAL A 327 -5.50 19.03 -7.99
C VAL A 327 -7.01 18.91 -8.16
N ALA A 328 -7.58 17.86 -7.60
CA ALA A 328 -8.99 17.53 -7.79
C ALA A 328 -9.90 18.38 -6.89
N THR A 329 -11.16 17.97 -6.73
CA THR A 329 -12.20 18.78 -6.12
C THR A 329 -12.31 18.51 -4.61
N GLN A 330 -13.40 18.96 -3.98
CA GLN A 330 -13.75 18.64 -2.59
C GLN A 330 -14.81 17.52 -2.48
N PHE A 331 -15.15 16.88 -3.61
CA PHE A 331 -16.16 15.84 -3.71
C PHE A 331 -15.49 14.46 -3.83
N ASN A 332 -16.27 13.38 -3.84
CA ASN A 332 -15.71 12.05 -4.05
C ASN A 332 -15.31 11.88 -5.52
N ASP A 333 -14.03 11.98 -5.82
CA ASP A 333 -13.55 12.04 -7.20
C ASP A 333 -13.09 10.68 -7.71
N THR A 334 -13.39 10.38 -8.97
CA THR A 334 -12.75 9.29 -9.70
C THR A 334 -11.72 9.88 -10.65
N ILE A 335 -10.44 9.59 -10.41
CA ILE A 335 -9.32 10.23 -11.08
C ILE A 335 -8.52 9.18 -11.84
N TYR A 336 -8.32 9.42 -13.13
CA TYR A 336 -7.45 8.62 -13.99
C TYR A 336 -6.26 9.46 -14.42
N GLY A 337 -5.06 9.02 -14.04
CA GLY A 337 -3.80 9.45 -14.63
C GLY A 337 -3.64 8.97 -16.07
N ASN A 338 -2.44 9.06 -16.60
CA ASN A 338 -2.10 8.69 -17.96
C ASN A 338 -0.82 7.84 -18.00
N ASP A 339 -0.05 7.92 -19.08
CA ASP A 339 1.18 7.12 -19.25
C ASP A 339 2.44 7.88 -18.78
N ALA A 340 2.29 9.12 -18.31
CA ALA A 340 3.37 9.94 -17.76
C ALA A 340 3.38 9.87 -16.23
N ASP A 341 4.50 10.25 -15.62
CA ASP A 341 4.61 10.35 -14.16
C ASP A 341 3.62 11.39 -13.62
N ASN A 342 2.56 10.94 -12.94
CA ASN A 342 1.50 11.81 -12.47
C ASN A 342 1.65 12.22 -11.00
N LEU A 343 1.44 13.51 -10.71
CA LEU A 343 1.23 14.01 -9.35
C LEU A 343 -0.26 14.29 -9.11
N ILE A 344 -0.90 13.42 -8.32
CA ILE A 344 -2.35 13.45 -8.11
C ILE A 344 -2.67 13.85 -6.68
N THR A 345 -3.39 14.96 -6.51
CA THR A 345 -3.98 15.39 -5.23
C THR A 345 -5.50 15.20 -5.29
N GLY A 346 -6.03 14.20 -4.58
CA GLY A 346 -7.47 13.91 -4.53
C GLY A 346 -8.31 15.01 -3.90
N GLY A 347 -7.76 15.67 -2.88
CA GLY A 347 -8.44 16.77 -2.19
C GLY A 347 -9.15 16.26 -0.94
N SER A 348 -10.37 16.71 -0.71
CA SER A 348 -11.23 16.16 0.34
C SER A 348 -12.29 15.30 -0.30
N GLY A 349 -12.75 14.26 0.39
CA GLY A 349 -13.72 13.32 -0.17
C GLY A 349 -13.23 11.89 -0.02
N ASN A 350 -14.00 10.93 -0.49
CA ASN A 350 -13.55 9.56 -0.60
C ASN A 350 -13.21 9.30 -2.07
N ASP A 351 -11.94 9.41 -2.41
CA ASP A 351 -11.51 9.41 -3.81
C ASP A 351 -11.13 8.01 -4.30
N VAL A 352 -11.32 7.78 -5.59
CA VAL A 352 -10.81 6.60 -6.30
C VAL A 352 -9.81 7.10 -7.32
N MET A 353 -8.54 6.76 -7.13
CA MET A 353 -7.43 7.25 -7.93
C MET A 353 -6.69 6.10 -8.57
N ASP A 354 -6.45 6.22 -9.87
CA ASP A 354 -5.60 5.33 -10.65
C ASP A 354 -4.47 6.14 -11.28
N GLY A 355 -3.22 5.88 -10.89
CA GLY A 355 -2.05 6.59 -11.43
C GLY A 355 -1.82 6.29 -12.91
N GLY A 356 -2.20 5.09 -13.37
CA GLY A 356 -2.01 4.67 -14.75
C GLY A 356 -0.68 3.96 -14.97
N SER A 357 0.08 4.36 -15.98
CA SER A 357 1.45 3.89 -16.20
C SER A 357 2.40 5.05 -15.89
N GLY A 358 3.63 4.75 -15.48
CA GLY A 358 4.59 5.79 -15.12
C GLY A 358 5.05 5.60 -13.69
N THR A 359 5.67 6.62 -13.12
CA THR A 359 6.02 6.70 -11.71
C THR A 359 5.12 7.72 -11.02
N ASP A 360 4.07 7.24 -10.39
CA ASP A 360 2.96 8.07 -9.92
C ASP A 360 3.04 8.36 -8.42
N THR A 361 2.60 9.56 -8.06
CA THR A 361 2.61 10.05 -6.67
C THR A 361 1.22 10.55 -6.26
N ALA A 362 0.62 9.90 -5.28
CA ALA A 362 -0.58 10.39 -4.59
C ALA A 362 -0.19 11.35 -3.46
N VAL A 363 -0.82 12.51 -3.37
CA VAL A 363 -0.50 13.58 -2.41
C VAL A 363 -1.59 13.73 -1.35
N PHE A 364 -1.19 13.74 -0.09
CA PHE A 364 -2.04 13.87 1.09
C PHE A 364 -1.68 15.11 1.91
N SER A 365 -2.67 15.79 2.48
CA SER A 365 -2.51 17.12 3.09
C SER A 365 -1.86 17.11 4.48
N GLY A 366 -1.94 15.99 5.20
CA GLY A 366 -1.47 15.83 6.57
C GLY A 366 -0.14 15.08 6.70
N ALA A 367 0.40 15.01 7.91
CA ALA A 367 1.56 14.17 8.22
C ALA A 367 1.20 12.68 8.15
N ARG A 368 2.13 11.81 7.71
CA ARG A 368 1.95 10.35 7.56
C ARG A 368 1.35 9.66 8.79
N ALA A 369 1.71 10.12 9.98
CA ALA A 369 1.23 9.56 11.25
C ALA A 369 -0.28 9.78 11.49
N ASN A 370 -0.92 10.68 10.73
CA ASN A 370 -2.36 10.92 10.79
C ASN A 370 -3.16 9.99 9.86
N TYR A 371 -2.49 9.14 9.07
CA TYR A 371 -3.12 8.25 8.11
C TYR A 371 -2.95 6.79 8.49
N THR A 372 -4.01 6.01 8.27
CA THR A 372 -3.96 4.55 8.26
C THR A 372 -3.93 4.08 6.82
N ILE A 373 -2.93 3.28 6.45
CA ILE A 373 -2.76 2.77 5.09
C ILE A 373 -2.93 1.25 5.13
N THR A 374 -3.79 0.73 4.27
CA THR A 374 -4.06 -0.71 4.14
C THR A 374 -3.76 -1.16 2.73
N ASN A 375 -2.90 -2.18 2.57
CA ASN A 375 -2.63 -2.79 1.27
C ASN A 375 -3.57 -4.00 1.07
N ASN A 376 -4.41 -3.92 0.05
CA ASN A 376 -5.42 -4.93 -0.31
C ASN A 376 -5.00 -5.77 -1.54
N GLY A 377 -3.71 -6.07 -1.67
CA GLY A 377 -3.20 -6.92 -2.77
C GLY A 377 -3.04 -6.16 -4.09
N GLY A 378 -2.44 -4.97 -4.05
CA GLY A 378 -2.19 -4.11 -5.22
C GLY A 378 -3.08 -2.87 -5.29
N THR A 379 -4.07 -2.77 -4.42
CA THR A 379 -4.87 -1.56 -4.16
C THR A 379 -4.60 -1.07 -2.75
N PHE A 380 -4.37 0.22 -2.55
CA PHE A 380 -4.21 0.80 -1.22
C PHE A 380 -5.48 1.51 -0.79
N THR A 381 -5.87 1.35 0.47
CA THR A 381 -6.87 2.19 1.13
C THR A 381 -6.16 3.11 2.12
N VAL A 382 -6.29 4.42 1.93
CA VAL A 382 -5.68 5.44 2.78
C VAL A 382 -6.79 6.19 3.51
N VAL A 383 -6.80 6.11 4.84
CA VAL A 383 -7.82 6.75 5.70
C VAL A 383 -7.17 7.84 6.54
N GLY A 384 -7.66 9.07 6.46
CA GLY A 384 -7.10 10.19 7.22
C GLY A 384 -7.93 11.49 7.12
N PRO A 385 -7.29 12.65 7.35
CA PRO A 385 -7.94 13.97 7.26
C PRO A 385 -8.60 14.30 5.93
N ASP A 386 -8.09 13.73 4.84
CA ASP A 386 -8.58 13.96 3.47
C ASP A 386 -9.81 13.12 3.13
N GLY A 387 -10.03 12.03 3.88
CA GLY A 387 -11.15 11.10 3.71
C GLY A 387 -10.69 9.65 3.66
N THR A 388 -11.40 8.83 2.90
CA THR A 388 -11.07 7.41 2.64
C THR A 388 -10.82 7.20 1.16
N ASP A 389 -9.55 7.15 0.79
CA ASP A 389 -9.11 7.09 -0.60
C ASP A 389 -8.70 5.68 -1.00
N THR A 390 -9.02 5.32 -2.25
CA THR A 390 -8.68 4.05 -2.86
C THR A 390 -7.71 4.29 -4.01
N LEU A 391 -6.52 3.70 -3.95
CA LEU A 391 -5.42 3.97 -4.87
C LEU A 391 -5.01 2.71 -5.62
N THR A 392 -4.84 2.81 -6.94
CA THR A 392 -4.22 1.80 -7.80
C THR A 392 -3.10 2.42 -8.63
N ASN A 393 -2.08 1.61 -8.94
CA ASN A 393 -0.93 2.03 -9.76
C ASN A 393 -0.26 3.32 -9.23
N PHE A 394 0.16 3.29 -7.97
CA PHE A 394 0.96 4.37 -7.38
C PHE A 394 2.24 3.79 -6.81
N GLU A 395 3.37 4.41 -7.13
CA GLU A 395 4.70 4.06 -6.59
C GLU A 395 4.98 4.83 -5.31
N PHE A 396 4.42 6.03 -5.15
CA PHE A 396 4.68 6.90 -4.02
C PHE A 396 3.43 7.50 -3.40
N LEU A 397 3.44 7.57 -2.06
CA LEU A 397 2.48 8.33 -1.26
C LEU A 397 3.23 9.49 -0.59
N LYS A 398 2.86 10.72 -0.93
CA LYS A 398 3.50 11.94 -0.43
C LYS A 398 2.62 12.60 0.64
N PHE A 399 3.12 12.65 1.86
CA PHE A 399 2.51 13.32 3.00
C PHE A 399 3.20 14.67 3.25
N ALA A 400 2.63 15.48 4.15
CA ALA A 400 3.18 16.80 4.49
C ALA A 400 4.59 16.75 5.13
N ASP A 401 4.96 15.62 5.75
CA ASP A 401 6.22 15.44 6.48
C ASP A 401 7.21 14.48 5.78
N GLN A 402 6.75 13.62 4.87
CA GLN A 402 7.59 12.62 4.20
C GLN A 402 6.91 12.02 2.96
N GLN A 403 7.70 11.33 2.13
CA GLN A 403 7.24 10.50 1.03
C GLN A 403 7.57 9.04 1.32
N VAL A 404 6.62 8.14 1.05
CA VAL A 404 6.73 6.70 1.29
C VAL A 404 6.57 5.98 -0.04
N ALA A 405 7.44 5.01 -0.34
CA ALA A 405 7.24 4.14 -1.49
C ALA A 405 6.18 3.08 -1.16
N THR A 406 5.24 2.83 -2.06
CA THR A 406 4.20 1.81 -1.85
C THR A 406 4.78 0.40 -1.79
N ALA A 407 5.94 0.17 -2.43
CA ALA A 407 6.71 -1.06 -2.32
C ALA A 407 7.21 -1.34 -0.89
N ASP A 408 7.33 -0.31 -0.05
CA ASP A 408 7.69 -0.47 1.37
C ASP A 408 6.48 -0.78 2.25
N LEU A 409 5.25 -0.71 1.71
CA LEU A 409 3.99 -0.91 2.42
C LEU A 409 3.44 -2.34 2.21
N VAL A 410 4.34 -3.32 2.05
CA VAL A 410 3.98 -4.75 2.02
C VAL A 410 3.67 -5.20 3.44
N ALA A 411 2.61 -6.00 3.61
CA ALA A 411 2.31 -6.57 4.92
C ALA A 411 3.55 -7.34 5.43
N PRO A 412 4.09 -7.02 6.62
CA PRO A 412 5.30 -7.66 7.16
C PRO A 412 5.17 -9.18 7.28
N PHE A 413 3.94 -9.69 7.39
CA PHE A 413 3.66 -11.09 7.67
C PHE A 413 2.66 -11.69 6.68
N GLY A 414 2.87 -12.96 6.34
CA GLY A 414 2.04 -13.72 5.42
C GLY A 414 0.75 -14.29 6.05
N THR A 415 0.33 -15.46 5.57
CA THR A 415 -0.89 -16.12 6.06
C THR A 415 -0.62 -17.01 7.28
N MET A 416 -1.59 -17.07 8.20
CA MET A 416 -1.48 -17.90 9.40
C MET A 416 -1.83 -19.36 9.10
N VAL A 417 -0.93 -20.26 9.49
CA VAL A 417 -1.11 -21.71 9.40
C VAL A 417 -1.10 -22.35 10.78
N LYS A 418 -1.87 -23.42 10.98
CA LYS A 418 -1.73 -24.28 12.17
C LYS A 418 -0.57 -25.24 11.92
N ALA A 419 0.60 -24.88 12.44
CA ALA A 419 1.84 -25.61 12.20
C ALA A 419 1.95 -26.92 13.01
N SER A 420 1.24 -27.03 14.15
CA SER A 420 1.17 -28.30 14.90
C SER A 420 -0.07 -28.37 15.80
N PRO A 421 -0.83 -29.48 15.83
CA PRO A 421 -1.96 -29.63 16.76
C PRO A 421 -1.53 -29.98 18.19
N SER A 422 -0.26 -30.34 18.40
CA SER A 422 0.18 -31.05 19.61
C SER A 422 0.63 -30.14 20.76
N PHE A 423 0.91 -28.86 20.49
CA PHE A 423 1.45 -27.90 21.46
C PHE A 423 0.43 -26.87 21.98
N GLY A 424 -0.86 -27.08 21.73
CA GLY A 424 -1.94 -26.22 22.21
C GLY A 424 -2.36 -26.53 23.66
N ARG A 425 -3.01 -25.57 24.32
CA ARG A 425 -3.46 -25.72 25.71
C ARG A 425 -4.33 -26.96 25.95
N SER A 426 -5.24 -27.28 25.03
CA SER A 426 -6.10 -28.47 25.08
C SER A 426 -5.33 -29.80 25.01
N ALA A 427 -4.08 -29.79 24.54
CA ALA A 427 -3.18 -30.95 24.53
C ALA A 427 -2.39 -31.12 25.84
N GLY A 428 -2.67 -30.30 26.88
CA GLY A 428 -2.08 -30.43 28.21
C GLY A 428 -1.04 -29.36 28.58
N TRP A 429 -0.79 -28.40 27.68
CA TRP A 429 0.15 -27.30 27.87
C TRP A 429 -0.51 -26.11 28.57
N ALA A 430 -0.76 -26.24 29.88
CA ALA A 430 -1.68 -25.36 30.59
C ALA A 430 -1.17 -23.93 30.84
N ASP A 431 0.13 -23.77 31.13
CA ASP A 431 0.79 -22.54 31.56
C ASP A 431 2.33 -22.65 31.37
N GLN A 432 3.04 -21.52 31.31
CA GLN A 432 4.49 -21.47 31.09
C GLN A 432 5.31 -21.89 32.31
N ASP A 433 4.82 -21.68 33.54
CA ASP A 433 5.51 -22.18 34.75
C ASP A 433 5.61 -23.72 34.79
N ARG A 434 4.51 -24.44 34.54
CA ARG A 434 4.47 -25.90 34.71
C ARG A 434 4.80 -26.66 33.44
N TYR A 435 4.36 -26.15 32.30
CA TYR A 435 4.41 -26.81 30.99
C TYR A 435 5.06 -25.90 29.96
N ALA A 436 6.26 -25.42 30.29
CA ALA A 436 6.97 -24.45 29.47
C ALA A 436 7.10 -24.90 28.01
N ARG A 437 6.89 -23.98 27.10
CA ARG A 437 7.07 -24.11 25.65
C ARG A 437 7.91 -22.96 25.15
N THR A 438 8.84 -23.25 24.27
CA THR A 438 9.73 -22.27 23.65
C THR A 438 10.17 -22.79 22.29
N THR A 439 11.00 -22.01 21.62
CA THR A 439 11.62 -22.36 20.35
C THR A 439 13.14 -22.31 20.45
N ALA A 440 13.83 -23.27 19.84
CA ALA A 440 15.29 -23.36 19.81
C ALA A 440 15.77 -24.35 18.74
N ASP A 441 16.93 -24.13 18.14
CA ASP A 441 17.61 -25.07 17.22
C ASP A 441 18.25 -26.22 18.03
N VAL A 442 17.51 -27.33 18.24
CA VAL A 442 17.99 -28.45 19.07
C VAL A 442 18.78 -29.48 18.28
N ASP A 443 18.66 -29.50 16.95
CA ASP A 443 19.38 -30.42 16.07
C ASP A 443 20.57 -29.78 15.32
N GLY A 444 20.67 -28.46 15.35
CA GLY A 444 21.79 -27.67 14.82
C GLY A 444 21.62 -27.33 13.34
N ASP A 445 20.41 -27.41 12.79
CA ASP A 445 20.13 -27.20 11.38
C ASP A 445 19.93 -25.72 10.98
N GLY A 446 19.97 -24.80 11.95
CA GLY A 446 19.77 -23.36 11.76
C GLY A 446 18.31 -22.97 11.57
N LYS A 447 17.38 -23.75 12.12
CA LYS A 447 15.96 -23.42 12.19
C LYS A 447 15.47 -23.65 13.60
N ALA A 448 14.61 -22.76 14.06
CA ALA A 448 14.02 -22.92 15.37
C ALA A 448 13.05 -24.13 15.41
N ASP A 449 13.25 -25.03 16.38
CA ASP A 449 12.34 -26.15 16.68
C ASP A 449 11.39 -25.80 17.81
N ILE A 450 10.24 -26.50 17.92
CA ILE A 450 9.41 -26.38 19.12
C ILE A 450 9.97 -27.29 20.22
N VAL A 451 10.25 -26.72 21.40
CA VAL A 451 10.65 -27.44 22.61
C VAL A 451 9.61 -27.25 23.71
N GLY A 452 9.13 -28.35 24.29
CA GLY A 452 8.12 -28.31 25.35
C GLY A 452 8.42 -29.25 26.53
N PHE A 453 8.39 -28.72 27.75
CA PHE A 453 8.58 -29.47 28.99
C PHE A 453 7.27 -30.05 29.52
N ALA A 454 6.93 -31.26 29.08
CA ALA A 454 5.67 -31.92 29.40
C ALA A 454 5.69 -32.69 30.75
N SER A 455 4.55 -33.28 31.10
CA SER A 455 4.46 -34.19 32.26
C SER A 455 5.38 -35.39 32.17
N SER A 456 5.52 -35.98 30.97
CA SER A 456 6.22 -37.25 30.73
C SER A 456 7.68 -37.09 30.30
N GLY A 457 8.07 -35.93 29.78
CA GLY A 457 9.38 -35.73 29.15
C GLY A 457 9.50 -34.34 28.54
N VAL A 458 10.63 -34.10 27.90
CA VAL A 458 10.80 -32.98 26.96
C VAL A 458 10.32 -33.46 25.60
N MET A 459 9.39 -32.72 25.01
CA MET A 459 8.80 -32.99 23.71
C MET A 459 9.38 -32.01 22.70
N VAL A 460 9.79 -32.51 21.53
CA VAL A 460 10.37 -31.72 20.45
C VAL A 460 9.57 -31.95 19.16
N ALA A 461 9.40 -30.90 18.36
CA ALA A 461 9.01 -31.03 16.96
C ALA A 461 9.94 -30.18 16.10
N LEU A 462 10.66 -30.85 15.20
CA LEU A 462 11.73 -30.22 14.41
C LEU A 462 11.17 -29.30 13.31
N GLY A 463 11.84 -28.18 13.05
CA GLY A 463 11.57 -27.27 11.94
C GLY A 463 11.82 -27.95 10.59
N THR A 464 10.95 -27.73 9.61
CA THR A 464 11.08 -28.37 8.28
C THR A 464 11.53 -27.41 7.16
N GLY A 465 11.73 -26.12 7.46
CA GLY A 465 12.13 -25.09 6.49
C GLY A 465 11.00 -24.54 5.62
N GLY A 466 9.86 -25.22 5.50
CA GLY A 466 8.69 -24.73 4.75
C GLY A 466 7.64 -24.01 5.61
N GLY A 467 8.04 -23.45 6.76
CA GLY A 467 7.09 -22.91 7.74
C GLY A 467 6.17 -23.97 8.36
N ASN A 468 6.73 -25.15 8.68
CA ASN A 468 6.01 -26.25 9.33
C ASN A 468 6.94 -27.02 10.27
N PHE A 469 6.34 -27.76 11.20
CA PHE A 469 7.06 -28.64 12.12
C PHE A 469 6.78 -30.11 11.85
N GLY A 470 7.78 -30.95 12.11
CA GLY A 470 7.66 -32.39 12.08
C GLY A 470 6.73 -32.95 13.15
N THR A 471 6.61 -34.27 13.21
CA THR A 471 5.82 -34.92 14.25
C THR A 471 6.46 -34.74 15.62
N MET A 472 5.65 -34.37 16.62
CA MET A 472 6.10 -34.31 18.02
C MET A 472 6.68 -35.66 18.45
N MET A 473 7.88 -35.62 19.03
CA MET A 473 8.56 -36.76 19.62
C MET A 473 8.95 -36.47 21.09
N GLN A 474 9.13 -37.53 21.87
CA GLN A 474 9.70 -37.40 23.21
C GLN A 474 11.23 -37.46 23.11
N ALA A 475 11.88 -36.29 23.22
CA ALA A 475 13.33 -36.14 23.07
C ALA A 475 14.12 -36.64 24.30
N THR A 476 13.53 -36.56 25.48
CA THR A 476 14.03 -37.20 26.72
C THR A 476 12.92 -37.37 27.76
N ALA A 477 13.02 -38.37 28.64
CA ALA A 477 12.12 -38.54 29.79
C ALA A 477 12.51 -37.68 31.00
N SER A 478 13.72 -37.11 31.00
CA SER A 478 14.24 -36.21 32.03
C SER A 478 13.58 -34.82 31.98
N PHE A 479 13.88 -33.95 32.95
CA PHE A 479 13.38 -32.56 33.06
C PHE A 479 11.84 -32.39 33.04
N SER A 480 11.12 -33.48 33.26
CA SER A 480 9.66 -33.55 33.22
C SER A 480 9.04 -33.36 34.59
N ARG A 481 7.76 -32.98 34.63
CA ARG A 481 7.04 -32.83 35.92
C ARG A 481 7.00 -34.14 36.70
N ASN A 482 6.82 -35.27 36.04
CA ASN A 482 6.84 -36.59 36.69
C ASN A 482 8.22 -36.95 37.25
N ALA A 483 9.29 -36.35 36.72
CA ALA A 483 10.64 -36.46 37.25
C ALA A 483 10.97 -35.41 38.34
N GLY A 484 9.98 -34.65 38.83
CA GLY A 484 10.13 -33.67 39.92
C GLY A 484 10.35 -32.22 39.48
N TRP A 485 10.40 -31.94 38.17
CA TRP A 485 10.59 -30.61 37.60
C TRP A 485 9.25 -29.91 37.42
N ILE A 486 8.66 -29.48 38.53
CA ILE A 486 7.22 -29.15 38.59
C ILE A 486 6.85 -27.71 38.21
N SER A 487 7.84 -26.80 38.13
CA SER A 487 7.69 -25.35 38.00
C SER A 487 8.99 -24.71 37.50
N GLN A 488 8.90 -23.74 36.59
CA GLN A 488 10.03 -22.92 36.13
C GLN A 488 10.51 -21.95 37.21
N GLU A 489 9.63 -21.48 38.09
CA GLU A 489 10.03 -20.68 39.26
C GLU A 489 11.01 -21.42 40.17
N THR A 490 10.64 -22.65 40.52
CA THR A 490 11.40 -23.40 41.53
C THR A 490 12.55 -24.16 40.89
N TYR A 491 12.31 -24.77 39.73
CA TYR A 491 13.22 -25.66 39.01
C TYR A 491 13.37 -25.20 37.56
N PRO A 492 13.99 -24.04 37.34
CA PRO A 492 14.15 -23.46 36.01
C PRO A 492 14.91 -24.42 35.09
N ARG A 493 14.38 -24.56 33.87
CA ARG A 493 14.99 -25.30 32.76
C ARG A 493 15.26 -24.30 31.65
N LEU A 494 16.55 -24.12 31.39
CA LEU A 494 17.08 -23.23 30.38
C LEU A 494 17.68 -24.05 29.23
N LEU A 495 17.87 -23.36 28.12
CA LEU A 495 18.43 -23.90 26.89
C LEU A 495 19.72 -23.13 26.59
N ALA A 496 20.81 -23.84 26.31
CA ALA A 496 22.08 -23.24 25.89
C ALA A 496 23.02 -24.30 25.33
N ASP A 497 23.87 -23.94 24.38
CA ASP A 497 24.96 -24.82 23.93
C ASP A 497 26.11 -24.79 24.96
N THR A 498 26.23 -25.84 25.76
CA THR A 498 27.19 -25.96 26.88
C THR A 498 28.48 -26.67 26.51
N ASN A 499 28.62 -27.12 25.27
CA ASN A 499 29.80 -27.85 24.79
C ASN A 499 30.37 -27.32 23.46
N GLY A 500 29.79 -26.25 22.91
CA GLY A 500 30.28 -25.58 21.70
C GLY A 500 29.99 -26.33 20.41
N ASP A 501 29.01 -27.23 20.39
CA ASP A 501 28.79 -28.14 19.26
C ASP A 501 27.73 -27.67 18.24
N GLY A 502 27.19 -26.47 18.46
CA GLY A 502 26.20 -25.81 17.62
C GLY A 502 24.77 -26.26 17.89
N ARG A 503 24.52 -27.12 18.89
CA ARG A 503 23.19 -27.56 19.29
C ARG A 503 22.87 -27.07 20.69
N VAL A 504 21.61 -26.76 20.90
CA VAL A 504 21.12 -26.37 22.21
C VAL A 504 21.05 -27.58 23.14
N ASP A 505 21.61 -27.44 24.35
CA ASP A 505 21.49 -28.38 25.45
C ASP A 505 20.42 -27.93 26.45
N ILE A 506 19.94 -28.86 27.28
CA ILE A 506 19.07 -28.52 28.41
C ILE A 506 19.91 -28.36 29.66
N VAL A 507 19.80 -27.20 30.31
CA VAL A 507 20.36 -26.94 31.64
C VAL A 507 19.23 -26.75 32.64
N GLY A 508 19.08 -27.68 33.58
CA GLY A 508 18.06 -27.58 34.63
C GLY A 508 18.65 -27.44 36.02
N PHE A 509 18.09 -26.53 36.80
CA PHE A 509 18.44 -26.35 38.21
C PHE A 509 17.49 -27.15 39.11
N GLY A 510 17.96 -28.32 39.54
CA GLY A 510 17.18 -29.28 40.33
C GLY A 510 17.23 -29.02 41.84
N ALA A 511 16.85 -30.04 42.61
CA ALA A 511 16.90 -29.95 44.07
C ALA A 511 18.33 -29.85 44.61
N ASP A 512 19.24 -30.67 44.09
CA ASP A 512 20.59 -30.85 44.65
C ASP A 512 21.71 -30.17 43.84
N GLY A 513 21.40 -29.60 42.68
CA GLY A 513 22.40 -28.97 41.82
C GLY A 513 21.88 -28.57 40.45
N ALA A 514 22.79 -28.19 39.55
CA ALA A 514 22.54 -28.00 38.13
C ALA A 514 22.80 -29.31 37.37
N PHE A 515 21.96 -29.61 36.39
CA PHE A 515 21.99 -30.81 35.57
C PHE A 515 21.97 -30.43 34.10
N VAL A 516 22.66 -31.21 33.27
CA VAL A 516 22.72 -31.00 31.82
C VAL A 516 22.33 -32.27 31.08
N ALA A 517 21.60 -32.11 29.98
CA ALA A 517 21.47 -33.14 28.94
C ALA A 517 21.88 -32.53 27.60
N LEU A 518 22.93 -33.10 27.00
CA LEU A 518 23.50 -32.59 25.76
C LEU A 518 22.58 -32.86 24.56
N GLY A 519 22.41 -31.89 23.67
CA GLY A 519 21.66 -32.00 22.42
C GLY A 519 22.30 -33.00 21.46
N ARG A 520 21.48 -33.53 20.55
CA ARG A 520 21.92 -34.42 19.47
C ARG A 520 21.34 -33.97 18.14
N ALA A 521 22.07 -34.25 17.08
CA ALA A 521 21.68 -33.93 15.71
C ALA A 521 20.37 -34.61 15.22
N ASP A 522 19.75 -35.47 16.03
CA ASP A 522 18.43 -36.05 15.74
C ASP A 522 17.30 -35.36 16.51
N GLY A 523 17.58 -34.24 17.20
CA GLY A 523 16.66 -33.51 18.07
C GLY A 523 16.41 -34.16 19.44
N THR A 524 17.10 -35.25 19.77
CA THR A 524 17.02 -35.89 21.10
C THR A 524 18.10 -35.40 22.06
N PHE A 525 17.99 -35.76 23.34
CA PHE A 525 18.98 -35.37 24.35
C PHE A 525 19.70 -36.54 25.00
N ALA A 526 20.97 -36.35 25.35
CA ALA A 526 21.77 -37.30 26.09
C ALA A 526 21.20 -37.59 27.49
N PRO A 527 21.54 -38.73 28.11
CA PRO A 527 21.15 -38.98 29.49
C PRO A 527 21.59 -37.83 30.39
N LEU A 528 20.67 -37.37 31.23
CA LEU A 528 20.91 -36.30 32.22
C LEU A 528 22.11 -36.66 33.11
N LYS A 529 23.03 -35.70 33.25
CA LYS A 529 24.17 -35.77 34.18
C LYS A 529 24.16 -34.63 35.19
N VAL A 530 24.78 -34.86 36.34
CA VAL A 530 25.09 -33.80 37.31
C VAL A 530 26.16 -32.90 36.68
N ALA A 531 25.83 -31.63 36.47
CA ALA A 531 26.74 -30.65 35.87
C ALA A 531 27.43 -29.79 36.93
N ALA A 532 26.74 -29.48 38.03
CA ALA A 532 27.30 -28.83 39.22
C ALA A 532 26.54 -29.20 40.50
N ASN A 533 27.25 -29.43 41.61
CA ASN A 533 26.64 -29.67 42.94
C ASN A 533 26.24 -28.36 43.66
N SER A 534 25.88 -27.31 42.90
CA SER A 534 25.53 -25.97 43.36
C SER A 534 24.33 -25.43 42.58
N PHE A 535 23.79 -24.27 42.97
CA PHE A 535 22.60 -23.64 42.35
C PHE A 535 21.27 -24.43 42.48
N GLY A 536 21.29 -25.55 43.20
CA GLY A 536 20.10 -26.33 43.50
C GLY A 536 19.24 -25.73 44.61
N ARG A 537 17.95 -26.06 44.60
CA ARG A 537 16.97 -25.59 45.59
C ARG A 537 17.38 -25.82 47.04
N ASN A 538 17.91 -27.00 47.35
CA ASN A 538 18.33 -27.38 48.70
C ASN A 538 19.54 -26.56 49.20
N ALA A 539 20.31 -25.95 48.29
CA ALA A 539 21.37 -25.01 48.60
C ALA A 539 20.87 -23.56 48.76
N GLY A 540 19.54 -23.34 48.80
CA GLY A 540 18.91 -22.06 49.08
C GLY A 540 18.52 -21.24 47.85
N TRP A 541 18.58 -21.82 46.65
CA TRP A 541 18.16 -21.23 45.37
C TRP A 541 16.69 -21.59 45.09
N VAL A 542 15.78 -20.92 45.81
CA VAL A 542 14.41 -21.43 46.02
C VAL A 542 13.37 -20.94 45.00
N ASP A 543 13.64 -19.86 44.28
CA ASP A 543 12.75 -19.23 43.30
C ASP A 543 13.56 -18.38 42.31
N GLN A 544 13.00 -18.10 41.12
CA GLN A 544 13.65 -17.30 40.08
C GLN A 544 13.41 -15.80 40.22
N GLU A 545 12.33 -15.37 40.88
CA GLU A 545 11.98 -13.96 41.11
C GLU A 545 12.95 -13.24 42.07
N VAL A 546 13.49 -13.95 43.07
CA VAL A 546 14.38 -13.39 44.11
C VAL A 546 15.82 -13.82 43.86
N LYS A 547 16.04 -15.12 43.59
CA LYS A 547 17.36 -15.73 43.40
C LYS A 547 17.54 -16.32 42.01
N THR A 548 17.39 -15.44 41.03
CA THR A 548 17.50 -15.73 39.61
C THR A 548 18.79 -16.47 39.26
N ARG A 549 18.65 -17.48 38.42
CA ARG A 549 19.73 -18.25 37.78
C ARG A 549 19.60 -18.11 36.28
N THR A 550 20.69 -17.76 35.63
CA THR A 550 20.81 -17.62 34.18
C THR A 550 22.12 -18.23 33.71
N LEU A 551 22.34 -18.25 32.40
CA LEU A 551 23.58 -18.73 31.80
C LEU A 551 24.20 -17.63 30.94
N ALA A 552 25.51 -17.47 30.95
CA ALA A 552 26.20 -16.49 30.09
C ALA A 552 27.70 -16.78 30.10
N ASP A 553 28.42 -16.40 29.06
CA ASP A 553 29.89 -16.50 29.02
C ASP A 553 30.45 -15.24 29.65
N VAL A 554 30.75 -15.28 30.94
CA VAL A 554 31.16 -14.08 31.69
C VAL A 554 32.67 -13.87 31.67
N ASN A 555 33.43 -14.83 31.15
CA ASN A 555 34.88 -14.76 31.04
C ASN A 555 35.39 -14.69 29.59
N GLY A 556 34.51 -14.86 28.60
CA GLY A 556 34.79 -14.72 27.17
C GLY A 556 35.58 -15.90 26.62
N ASP A 557 35.35 -17.10 27.16
CA ASP A 557 36.06 -18.32 26.74
C ASP A 557 35.30 -19.17 25.71
N GLY A 558 34.13 -18.70 25.28
CA GLY A 558 33.24 -19.36 24.32
C GLY A 558 32.31 -20.39 24.95
N ASN A 559 32.48 -20.70 26.24
CA ASN A 559 31.62 -21.61 26.98
C ASN A 559 30.58 -20.84 27.78
N VAL A 560 29.39 -21.43 27.86
CA VAL A 560 28.33 -20.90 28.71
C VAL A 560 28.66 -21.19 30.17
N ASP A 561 28.62 -20.16 31.04
CA ASP A 561 28.75 -20.28 32.49
C ASP A 561 27.39 -20.25 33.20
N ILE A 562 27.33 -20.70 34.45
CA ILE A 562 26.19 -20.43 35.32
C ILE A 562 26.41 -19.13 36.08
N VAL A 563 25.44 -18.22 36.00
CA VAL A 563 25.37 -16.99 36.81
C VAL A 563 24.14 -17.07 37.71
N GLY A 564 24.36 -16.92 39.02
CA GLY A 564 23.26 -16.90 39.99
C GLY A 564 23.35 -15.72 40.95
N PHE A 565 22.23 -15.03 41.14
CA PHE A 565 22.10 -13.92 42.08
C PHE A 565 21.68 -14.44 43.45
N GLY A 566 22.65 -14.61 44.33
CA GLY A 566 22.43 -15.14 45.68
C GLY A 566 22.09 -14.07 46.71
N ALA A 567 22.10 -14.45 47.99
CA ALA A 567 21.83 -13.49 49.06
C ALA A 567 22.95 -12.45 49.22
N ALA A 568 24.18 -12.93 49.32
CA ALA A 568 25.34 -12.08 49.61
C ALA A 568 25.96 -11.40 48.37
N GLY A 569 25.48 -11.71 47.16
CA GLY A 569 26.00 -11.17 45.89
C GLY A 569 25.80 -12.12 44.71
N THR A 570 26.45 -11.85 43.59
CA THR A 570 26.46 -12.73 42.40
C THR A 570 27.49 -13.85 42.52
N TYR A 571 27.09 -15.06 42.11
CA TYR A 571 27.90 -16.26 42.08
C TYR A 571 28.03 -16.78 40.66
N VAL A 572 29.21 -17.29 40.32
CA VAL A 572 29.53 -17.84 39.00
C VAL A 572 30.11 -19.24 39.16
N ALA A 573 29.73 -20.16 38.27
CA ALA A 573 30.47 -21.41 38.03
C ALA A 573 30.80 -21.49 36.53
N LEU A 574 32.09 -21.48 36.23
CA LEU A 574 32.58 -21.41 34.85
C LEU A 574 32.31 -22.72 34.09
N GLY A 575 31.82 -22.61 32.87
CA GLY A 575 31.66 -23.71 31.93
C GLY A 575 32.99 -24.39 31.64
N GLN A 576 32.95 -25.68 31.31
CA GLN A 576 34.14 -26.47 30.99
C GLN A 576 34.15 -26.95 29.54
N GLY A 577 33.17 -26.51 28.72
CA GLY A 577 33.04 -26.91 27.31
C GLY A 577 32.65 -28.37 27.08
N ASP A 578 32.24 -29.09 28.13
CA ASP A 578 31.78 -30.46 28.04
C ASP A 578 30.37 -30.66 28.63
N GLY A 579 29.66 -29.57 28.94
CA GLY A 579 28.39 -29.57 29.68
C GLY A 579 28.52 -29.81 31.19
N THR A 580 29.70 -29.60 31.78
CA THR A 580 29.91 -29.48 33.23
C THR A 580 30.39 -28.09 33.61
N PHE A 581 30.27 -27.74 34.91
CA PHE A 581 30.69 -26.44 35.42
C PHE A 581 31.66 -26.61 36.59
N GLY A 582 32.58 -25.65 36.71
CA GLY A 582 33.57 -25.59 37.76
C GLY A 582 32.98 -25.30 39.14
N THR A 583 33.86 -25.07 40.12
CA THR A 583 33.43 -24.75 41.48
C THR A 583 32.76 -23.37 41.53
N ILE A 584 31.57 -23.30 42.14
CA ILE A 584 30.89 -22.03 42.39
C ILE A 584 31.80 -21.10 43.20
N LYS A 585 31.93 -19.85 42.73
CA LYS A 585 32.63 -18.78 43.44
C LYS A 585 31.74 -17.55 43.55
N LYS A 586 32.01 -16.72 44.56
CA LYS A 586 31.38 -15.40 44.67
C LYS A 586 32.11 -14.44 43.73
N ALA A 587 31.47 -14.08 42.61
CA ALA A 587 32.06 -13.25 41.56
C ALA A 587 32.03 -11.75 41.91
N THR A 588 30.98 -11.30 42.58
CA THR A 588 30.90 -9.96 43.18
C THR A 588 30.03 -9.99 44.44
N SER A 589 30.16 -8.98 45.30
CA SER A 589 29.24 -8.80 46.43
C SER A 589 28.00 -7.97 46.06
N ASP A 590 27.93 -7.44 44.85
CA ASP A 590 26.80 -6.68 44.32
C ASP A 590 25.67 -7.56 43.80
N PHE A 591 24.53 -6.95 43.46
CA PHE A 591 23.33 -7.58 42.88
C PHE A 591 22.64 -8.69 43.71
N GLY A 592 23.08 -8.91 44.95
CA GLY A 592 22.48 -9.87 45.88
C GLY A 592 21.31 -9.30 46.70
N THR A 593 20.47 -10.19 47.23
CA THR A 593 19.26 -9.81 47.99
C THR A 593 19.58 -9.00 49.25
N ASP A 594 20.72 -9.25 49.89
CA ASP A 594 21.18 -8.52 51.08
C ASP A 594 21.46 -7.04 50.78
N ARG A 595 21.66 -6.69 49.51
CA ARG A 595 21.80 -5.31 49.01
C ARG A 595 20.51 -4.76 48.39
N GLY A 596 19.38 -5.41 48.63
CA GLY A 596 18.06 -4.96 48.19
C GLY A 596 17.65 -5.42 46.79
N TRP A 597 18.39 -6.33 46.16
CA TRP A 597 18.03 -6.96 44.88
C TRP A 597 17.21 -8.23 45.11
N ASN A 598 15.97 -8.05 45.54
CA ASN A 598 15.12 -9.12 46.09
C ASN A 598 13.77 -9.29 45.35
N ASN A 599 13.67 -8.73 44.14
CA ASN A 599 12.48 -8.79 43.30
C ASN A 599 12.90 -8.43 41.87
N GLN A 600 12.86 -9.42 40.98
CA GLN A 600 13.25 -9.33 39.57
C GLN A 600 12.22 -8.53 38.77
N THR A 601 10.95 -8.52 39.18
CA THR A 601 9.91 -7.69 38.56
C THR A 601 10.19 -6.19 38.73
N GLU A 602 10.53 -5.72 39.94
CA GLU A 602 10.79 -4.32 40.25
C GLU A 602 12.22 -3.90 39.92
N LYS A 603 13.19 -4.80 40.12
CA LYS A 603 14.64 -4.55 39.94
C LYS A 603 15.29 -5.65 39.12
N PRO A 604 14.98 -5.75 37.82
CA PRO A 604 15.50 -6.80 36.97
C PRO A 604 17.03 -6.72 36.87
N ARG A 605 17.64 -7.90 36.81
CA ARG A 605 19.07 -8.12 36.58
C ARG A 605 19.22 -8.99 35.34
N ILE A 606 19.87 -8.44 34.33
CA ILE A 606 20.08 -9.08 33.04
C ILE A 606 21.59 -9.28 32.87
N VAL A 607 21.98 -10.37 32.22
CA VAL A 607 23.38 -10.70 31.94
C VAL A 607 23.57 -10.73 30.43
N THR A 608 24.40 -9.83 29.90
CA THR A 608 24.68 -9.65 28.46
C THR A 608 25.96 -8.86 28.29
N ASP A 609 26.67 -9.03 27.17
CA ASP A 609 27.83 -8.21 26.82
C ASP A 609 27.35 -6.81 26.41
N ILE A 610 27.66 -5.79 27.20
CA ILE A 610 27.22 -4.42 26.91
C ILE A 610 28.27 -3.55 26.27
N ASN A 611 29.52 -4.01 26.20
CA ASN A 611 30.63 -3.23 25.68
C ASN A 611 31.33 -3.89 24.48
N GLY A 612 30.77 -4.99 23.98
CA GLY A 612 31.26 -5.71 22.81
C GLY A 612 32.62 -6.37 23.05
N ASP A 613 32.99 -6.63 24.31
CA ASP A 613 34.31 -7.18 24.65
C ASP A 613 34.38 -8.71 24.67
N GLY A 614 33.27 -9.37 24.31
CA GLY A 614 33.08 -10.80 24.27
C GLY A 614 32.74 -11.42 25.63
N ARG A 615 32.60 -10.62 26.69
CA ARG A 615 32.25 -11.09 28.04
C ARG A 615 30.91 -10.53 28.45
N ALA A 616 30.06 -11.41 28.97
CA ALA A 616 28.78 -10.97 29.50
C ALA A 616 28.95 -10.18 30.81
N ASP A 617 28.31 -9.02 30.84
CA ASP A 617 28.24 -8.09 31.97
C ASP A 617 26.93 -8.25 32.73
N ILE A 618 26.83 -7.67 33.93
CA ILE A 618 25.55 -7.58 34.66
C ILE A 618 24.99 -6.18 34.52
N VAL A 619 23.76 -6.07 34.00
CA VAL A 619 22.95 -4.85 34.05
C VAL A 619 21.83 -5.04 35.07
N GLY A 620 21.86 -4.25 36.14
CA GLY A 620 20.81 -4.22 37.14
C GLY A 620 20.04 -2.90 37.11
N PHE A 621 18.72 -2.97 36.87
CA PHE A 621 17.82 -1.83 36.97
C PHE A 621 17.42 -1.65 38.44
N GLY A 622 18.22 -0.87 39.17
CA GLY A 622 18.06 -0.71 40.61
C GLY A 622 16.97 0.28 41.02
N ALA A 623 16.91 0.56 42.32
CA ALA A 623 15.98 1.54 42.86
C ALA A 623 16.27 2.96 42.36
N ALA A 624 17.54 3.39 42.42
CA ALA A 624 17.95 4.78 42.15
C ALA A 624 18.61 5.01 40.77
N GLY A 625 18.91 3.93 40.04
CA GLY A 625 19.60 4.01 38.76
C GLY A 625 19.76 2.63 38.14
N THR A 626 20.24 2.61 36.90
CA THR A 626 20.72 1.41 36.21
C THR A 626 22.21 1.25 36.48
N TYR A 627 22.59 0.07 36.94
CA TYR A 627 23.95 -0.24 37.38
C TYR A 627 24.57 -1.34 36.55
N VAL A 628 25.86 -1.22 36.30
CA VAL A 628 26.63 -2.16 35.48
C VAL A 628 27.78 -2.74 36.29
N GLY A 629 27.96 -4.06 36.22
CA GLY A 629 29.19 -4.74 36.62
C GLY A 629 29.84 -5.37 35.40
N LEU A 630 31.00 -4.86 34.97
CA LEU A 630 31.68 -5.34 33.77
C LEU A 630 32.38 -6.68 33.99
N GLY A 631 32.13 -7.67 33.14
CA GLY A 631 32.71 -8.99 33.13
C GLY A 631 34.22 -8.95 33.00
N GLN A 632 34.90 -9.87 33.70
CA GLN A 632 36.35 -9.98 33.71
C GLN A 632 36.75 -11.38 33.25
N ALA A 633 37.89 -11.49 32.59
CA ALA A 633 38.39 -12.76 32.05
C ALA A 633 38.60 -13.87 33.10
N ASP A 634 38.60 -13.55 34.39
CA ASP A 634 38.65 -14.57 35.44
C ASP A 634 37.26 -15.07 35.87
N GLY A 635 36.16 -14.51 35.34
CA GLY A 635 34.77 -14.78 35.74
C GLY A 635 34.30 -13.98 36.97
N THR A 636 34.97 -12.89 37.31
CA THR A 636 34.48 -11.89 38.29
C THR A 636 33.93 -10.65 37.59
N PHE A 637 33.43 -9.67 38.35
CA PHE A 637 32.92 -8.42 37.81
C PHE A 637 33.67 -7.22 38.42
N ALA A 638 33.91 -6.20 37.59
CA ALA A 638 34.48 -4.93 37.99
C ALA A 638 33.62 -4.22 39.07
N PRO A 639 34.18 -3.22 39.78
CA PRO A 639 33.39 -2.37 40.65
C PRO A 639 32.18 -1.76 39.95
N LEU A 640 31.06 -1.70 40.67
CA LEU A 640 29.76 -1.25 40.15
C LEU A 640 29.81 0.17 39.58
N ILE A 641 29.35 0.32 38.34
CA ILE A 641 29.17 1.61 37.64
C ILE A 641 27.70 2.02 37.77
N LEU A 642 27.43 3.29 38.12
CA LEU A 642 26.11 3.89 37.91
C LEU A 642 26.05 4.34 36.45
N ALA A 643 25.47 3.50 35.59
CA ALA A 643 25.49 3.68 34.14
C ALA A 643 24.55 4.80 33.68
N THR A 644 23.37 4.90 34.30
CA THR A 644 22.41 6.01 34.11
C THR A 644 21.44 6.09 35.30
N SER A 645 20.89 7.27 35.58
CA SER A 645 19.80 7.41 36.56
C SER A 645 18.42 7.02 36.01
N SER A 646 18.31 6.83 34.69
CA SER A 646 17.09 6.44 33.99
C SER A 646 16.80 4.93 34.11
N PHE A 647 15.64 4.49 33.63
CA PHE A 647 15.14 3.10 33.63
C PHE A 647 15.06 2.42 35.01
N SER A 648 15.22 3.20 36.07
CA SER A 648 15.18 2.75 37.46
C SER A 648 13.77 2.83 38.04
N ARG A 649 13.53 2.07 39.11
CA ARG A 649 12.25 2.05 39.82
C ARG A 649 11.81 3.45 40.26
N ASN A 650 12.72 4.24 40.84
CA ASN A 650 12.42 5.60 41.30
C ASN A 650 12.25 6.60 40.16
N ALA A 651 12.71 6.28 38.94
CA ALA A 651 12.46 7.05 37.73
C ALA A 651 11.11 6.70 37.06
N GLY A 652 10.27 5.87 37.70
CA GLY A 652 8.94 5.50 37.23
C GLY A 652 8.84 4.13 36.56
N TRP A 653 9.97 3.43 36.38
CA TRP A 653 10.04 2.10 35.76
C TRP A 653 9.85 1.01 36.82
N SER A 654 8.67 0.97 37.43
CA SER A 654 8.46 0.27 38.70
C SER A 654 8.28 -1.24 38.60
N ASP A 655 7.99 -1.75 37.41
CA ASP A 655 7.48 -3.11 37.19
C ASP A 655 7.88 -3.55 35.78
N GLN A 656 8.47 -4.74 35.64
CA GLN A 656 9.00 -5.26 34.38
C GLN A 656 7.92 -5.81 33.44
N ASP A 657 6.75 -6.19 33.94
CA ASP A 657 5.59 -6.57 33.12
C ASP A 657 4.95 -5.31 32.52
N VAL A 658 4.83 -4.24 33.31
CA VAL A 658 4.22 -2.97 32.87
C VAL A 658 5.19 -2.08 32.08
N TYR A 659 6.37 -1.82 32.65
CA TYR A 659 7.43 -0.95 32.11
C TYR A 659 8.66 -1.76 31.72
N THR A 660 8.46 -2.66 30.77
CA THR A 660 9.48 -3.60 30.32
C THR A 660 10.71 -2.89 29.80
N ARG A 661 11.86 -3.38 30.25
CA ARG A 661 13.19 -2.95 29.81
C ARG A 661 13.89 -4.12 29.14
N VAL A 662 14.41 -3.90 27.96
CA VAL A 662 15.11 -4.88 27.14
C VAL A 662 16.49 -4.32 26.80
N LEU A 663 17.43 -5.23 26.58
CA LEU A 663 18.80 -4.92 26.21
C LEU A 663 19.05 -5.51 24.84
N THR A 664 19.37 -4.66 23.86
CA THR A 664 19.65 -5.05 22.47
C THR A 664 20.42 -3.94 21.76
N ASP A 665 21.22 -4.26 20.75
CA ASP A 665 21.89 -3.29 19.89
C ASP A 665 20.88 -2.78 18.86
N LEU A 666 20.64 -1.47 18.85
CA LEU A 666 19.68 -0.78 17.98
C LEU A 666 20.35 -0.09 16.79
N ASN A 667 21.68 0.01 16.78
CA ASN A 667 22.43 0.79 15.80
C ASN A 667 23.54 -0.01 15.08
N GLY A 668 23.72 -1.28 15.43
CA GLY A 668 24.69 -2.19 14.83
C GLY A 668 26.13 -1.84 15.19
N ASP A 669 26.37 -1.12 16.29
CA ASP A 669 27.72 -0.75 16.72
C ASP A 669 28.40 -1.78 17.63
N GLY A 670 27.70 -2.89 17.94
CA GLY A 670 28.18 -3.99 18.76
C GLY A 670 28.13 -3.72 20.26
N ASN A 671 27.62 -2.56 20.69
CA ASN A 671 27.31 -2.29 22.09
C ASN A 671 25.82 -2.52 22.33
N THR A 672 25.51 -3.10 23.47
CA THR A 672 24.11 -3.30 23.85
C THR A 672 23.49 -1.98 24.33
N ASP A 673 22.32 -1.65 23.81
CA ASP A 673 21.53 -0.48 24.23
C ASP A 673 20.42 -0.86 25.20
N ILE A 674 19.82 0.14 25.86
CA ILE A 674 18.57 -0.05 26.63
C ILE A 674 17.40 0.40 25.77
N VAL A 675 16.39 -0.48 25.64
CA VAL A 675 15.04 -0.12 25.20
C VAL A 675 14.08 -0.27 26.37
N GLY A 676 13.17 0.69 26.54
CA GLY A 676 12.12 0.58 27.54
C GLY A 676 10.77 1.09 27.05
N PHE A 677 9.71 0.35 27.36
CA PHE A 677 8.33 0.75 27.06
C PHE A 677 7.76 1.59 28.22
N GLY A 678 7.69 2.90 28.01
CA GLY A 678 7.21 3.87 28.99
C GLY A 678 5.71 4.19 28.84
N ALA A 679 5.24 5.18 29.60
CA ALA A 679 3.85 5.60 29.51
C ALA A 679 3.49 6.24 28.15
N ALA A 680 4.37 7.10 27.62
CA ALA A 680 4.12 7.88 26.40
C ALA A 680 4.59 7.20 25.10
N GLY A 681 5.33 6.10 25.18
CA GLY A 681 5.90 5.42 24.02
C GLY A 681 7.11 4.57 24.38
N THR A 682 7.91 4.24 23.37
CA THR A 682 9.16 3.48 23.52
C THR A 682 10.34 4.44 23.65
N TYR A 683 11.21 4.18 24.61
CA TYR A 683 12.40 4.96 24.89
C TYR A 683 13.66 4.13 24.63
N SER A 684 14.73 4.79 24.20
CA SER A 684 16.04 4.18 24.03
C SER A 684 17.12 4.96 24.76
N ALA A 685 18.21 4.29 25.11
CA ALA A 685 19.48 4.89 25.49
C ALA A 685 20.62 4.04 24.93
N LEU A 686 21.36 4.62 23.99
CA LEU A 686 22.43 3.92 23.29
C LEU A 686 23.64 3.66 24.21
N GLY A 687 24.29 2.52 24.06
CA GLY A 687 25.52 2.14 24.76
C GLY A 687 26.70 3.01 24.32
N ASN A 688 27.62 3.29 25.24
CA ASN A 688 28.87 3.99 24.93
C ASN A 688 30.08 3.03 24.80
N GLY A 689 29.89 1.73 24.99
CA GLY A 689 30.95 0.72 25.00
C GLY A 689 31.87 0.75 26.22
N ASP A 690 31.56 1.55 27.25
CA ASP A 690 32.34 1.65 28.49
C ASP A 690 31.55 1.25 29.75
N GLY A 691 30.37 0.66 29.54
CA GLY A 691 29.42 0.33 30.59
C GLY A 691 28.49 1.47 31.00
N THR A 692 28.50 2.59 30.28
CA THR A 692 27.55 3.70 30.43
C THR A 692 26.63 3.84 29.20
N PHE A 693 25.56 4.62 29.34
CA PHE A 693 24.58 4.86 28.28
C PHE A 693 24.42 6.36 28.00
N GLN A 694 24.00 6.67 26.78
CA GLN A 694 23.58 8.00 26.37
C GLN A 694 22.29 8.43 27.10
N GLY A 695 21.88 9.69 26.91
CA GLY A 695 20.66 10.23 27.50
C GLY A 695 19.40 9.53 26.98
N LEU A 696 18.40 9.40 27.85
CA LEU A 696 17.10 8.84 27.51
C LEU A 696 16.44 9.61 26.35
N LYS A 697 16.11 8.91 25.26
CA LYS A 697 15.46 9.46 24.06
C LYS A 697 14.10 8.78 23.86
N LEU A 698 13.08 9.53 23.45
CA LEU A 698 11.83 8.94 22.96
C LEU A 698 12.11 8.39 21.54
N ALA A 699 12.15 7.07 21.40
CA ALA A 699 12.49 6.38 20.16
C ALA A 699 11.30 6.31 19.20
N THR A 700 10.08 6.14 19.73
CA THR A 700 8.79 6.24 19.02
C THR A 700 7.68 6.51 20.02
N SER A 701 6.61 7.22 19.63
CA SER A 701 5.42 7.43 20.47
C SER A 701 4.51 6.19 20.59
N SER A 702 4.95 5.06 20.01
CA SER A 702 4.21 3.79 19.94
C SER A 702 4.56 2.85 21.11
N PHE A 703 3.74 1.81 21.29
CA PHE A 703 3.90 0.74 22.31
C PHE A 703 3.88 1.18 23.79
N GLY A 704 3.51 2.43 24.05
CA GLY A 704 3.36 2.96 25.41
C GLY A 704 2.01 2.63 26.04
N ILE A 705 1.94 2.70 27.37
CA ILE A 705 0.73 2.41 28.15
C ILE A 705 -0.44 3.31 27.76
N ASN A 706 -0.17 4.59 27.48
CA ASN A 706 -1.20 5.55 27.07
C ASN A 706 -1.86 5.17 25.73
N ALA A 707 -1.18 4.38 24.91
CA ALA A 707 -1.69 3.82 23.66
C ALA A 707 -2.33 2.43 23.84
N GLY A 708 -2.55 1.97 25.07
CA GLY A 708 -3.25 0.71 25.39
C GLY A 708 -2.35 -0.51 25.62
N TRP A 709 -1.02 -0.36 25.55
CA TRP A 709 -0.04 -1.44 25.76
C TRP A 709 0.24 -1.64 27.25
N ALA A 710 -0.74 -2.23 27.95
CA ALA A 710 -0.79 -2.21 29.41
C ALA A 710 0.33 -3.03 30.10
N ASN A 711 0.72 -4.17 29.52
CA ASN A 711 1.72 -5.07 30.09
C ASN A 711 2.24 -6.13 29.10
N GLN A 712 3.30 -6.87 29.44
CA GLN A 712 3.87 -7.93 28.59
C GLN A 712 3.05 -9.19 28.54
N ASP A 713 2.35 -9.55 29.62
CA ASP A 713 1.52 -10.75 29.60
C ASP A 713 0.43 -10.65 28.53
N ASN A 714 -0.36 -9.56 28.53
CA ASN A 714 -1.43 -9.40 27.53
C ASN A 714 -0.90 -8.88 26.19
N TYR A 715 0.01 -7.90 26.23
CA TYR A 715 0.45 -7.11 25.08
C TYR A 715 1.97 -7.19 24.89
N ALA A 716 2.44 -8.41 24.70
CA ALA A 716 3.86 -8.66 24.52
C ALA A 716 4.47 -7.83 23.38
N ARG A 717 5.65 -7.27 23.66
CA ARG A 717 6.49 -6.52 22.74
C ARG A 717 7.84 -7.23 22.71
N LEU A 718 8.17 -7.79 21.56
CA LEU A 718 9.37 -8.57 21.30
C LEU A 718 10.22 -7.83 20.27
N PHE A 719 11.47 -8.28 20.12
CA PHE A 719 12.44 -7.68 19.23
C PHE A 719 13.01 -8.75 18.30
N ALA A 720 13.06 -8.44 17.02
CA ALA A 720 13.71 -9.27 16.00
C ALA A 720 13.83 -8.47 14.70
N ASP A 721 14.70 -8.91 13.80
CA ASP A 721 14.72 -8.45 12.41
C ASP A 721 13.64 -9.21 11.63
N VAL A 722 12.55 -8.53 11.23
CA VAL A 722 11.43 -9.15 10.50
C VAL A 722 11.41 -8.78 9.02
N ASP A 723 12.17 -7.78 8.58
CA ASP A 723 12.27 -7.38 7.18
C ASP A 723 13.58 -7.83 6.49
N GLY A 724 14.55 -8.31 7.26
CA GLY A 724 15.83 -8.84 6.81
C GLY A 724 16.87 -7.76 6.53
N ASP A 725 16.69 -6.55 7.07
CA ASP A 725 17.60 -5.43 6.85
C ASP A 725 18.82 -5.42 7.80
N GLY A 726 18.87 -6.38 8.72
CA GLY A 726 19.92 -6.55 9.73
C GLY A 726 19.75 -5.65 10.95
N LYS A 727 18.64 -4.92 11.07
CA LYS A 727 18.32 -4.06 12.21
C LYS A 727 17.22 -4.69 13.04
N VAL A 728 17.20 -4.29 14.31
CA VAL A 728 16.22 -4.82 15.26
C VAL A 728 14.92 -4.03 15.16
N ASP A 729 13.82 -4.74 14.90
CA ASP A 729 12.46 -4.21 14.90
C ASP A 729 11.74 -4.48 16.21
N ILE A 730 10.65 -3.74 16.47
CA ILE A 730 9.71 -4.06 17.55
C ILE A 730 8.50 -4.77 16.96
N VAL A 731 8.22 -5.98 17.45
CA VAL A 731 7.00 -6.74 17.15
C VAL A 731 6.10 -6.75 18.38
N GLY A 732 4.97 -6.05 18.32
CA GLY A 732 4.02 -5.98 19.43
C GLY A 732 2.69 -6.67 19.14
N PHE A 733 2.24 -7.51 20.06
CA PHE A 733 0.94 -8.18 20.00
C PHE A 733 -0.14 -7.33 20.66
N GLY A 734 -0.83 -6.52 19.87
CA GLY A 734 -1.85 -5.57 20.32
C GLY A 734 -3.23 -6.19 20.55
N ALA A 735 -4.24 -5.33 20.69
CA ALA A 735 -5.63 -5.78 20.85
C ALA A 735 -6.19 -6.39 19.55
N ALA A 736 -6.02 -5.70 18.43
CA ALA A 736 -6.58 -6.10 17.13
C ALA A 736 -5.71 -7.08 16.33
N GLY A 737 -4.41 -7.15 16.60
CA GLY A 737 -3.47 -7.97 15.83
C GLY A 737 -2.03 -7.78 16.29
N THR A 738 -1.07 -8.22 15.48
CA THR A 738 0.36 -7.94 15.63
C THR A 738 0.73 -6.68 14.86
N TYR A 739 1.51 -5.82 15.50
CA TYR A 739 2.02 -4.58 14.95
C TYR A 739 3.55 -4.60 14.90
N VAL A 740 4.13 -3.88 13.94
CA VAL A 740 5.57 -3.74 13.78
C VAL A 740 5.96 -2.26 13.82
N ALA A 741 7.11 -1.94 14.41
CA ALA A 741 7.81 -0.70 14.13
C ALA A 741 9.26 -1.05 13.76
N PHE A 742 9.65 -0.69 12.53
CA PHE A 742 10.92 -1.06 11.94
C PHE A 742 12.08 -0.25 12.54
N GLY A 743 13.19 -0.90 12.80
CA GLY A 743 14.42 -0.30 13.30
C GLY A 743 15.05 0.62 12.26
N LYS A 744 15.47 1.83 12.67
CA LYS A 744 16.16 2.75 11.75
C LYS A 744 17.68 2.67 11.82
N GLY A 745 18.23 1.95 12.80
CA GLY A 745 19.68 1.82 13.00
C GLY A 745 20.31 3.02 13.70
N ASP A 746 19.50 3.91 14.28
CA ASP A 746 19.95 5.13 14.99
C ASP A 746 19.37 5.23 16.41
N GLY A 747 18.88 4.11 16.94
CA GLY A 747 18.14 4.05 18.20
C GLY A 747 16.69 4.53 18.12
N THR A 748 16.14 4.75 16.92
CA THR A 748 14.72 5.08 16.71
C THR A 748 14.02 4.08 15.80
N PHE A 749 12.69 4.16 15.77
CA PHE A 749 11.83 3.24 15.02
C PHE A 749 10.90 3.99 14.07
N SER A 750 10.34 3.29 13.08
CA SER A 750 9.23 3.78 12.26
C SER A 750 7.98 4.04 13.11
N PRO A 751 6.97 4.73 12.54
CA PRO A 751 5.61 4.66 13.08
C PRO A 751 5.10 3.21 13.13
N LEU A 752 4.12 2.97 14.01
CA LEU A 752 3.50 1.66 14.20
C LEU A 752 2.67 1.26 12.98
N GLU A 753 2.88 0.05 12.46
CA GLU A 753 2.13 -0.52 11.35
C GLU A 753 1.46 -1.83 11.75
N LEU A 754 0.26 -2.11 11.22
CA LEU A 754 -0.41 -3.38 11.47
C LEU A 754 0.24 -4.46 10.60
N GLY A 755 0.98 -5.36 11.22
CA GLY A 755 1.66 -6.46 10.55
C GLY A 755 0.71 -7.57 10.11
N THR A 756 -0.21 -7.96 11.00
CA THR A 756 -1.26 -8.96 10.74
C THR A 756 -2.38 -8.83 11.76
N GLU A 757 -3.64 -9.10 11.38
CA GLU A 757 -4.79 -9.15 12.31
C GLU A 757 -4.79 -10.37 13.26
N ARG A 758 -3.73 -11.19 13.20
CA ARG A 758 -3.60 -12.42 13.98
C ARG A 758 -2.84 -12.17 15.29
N PHE A 759 -2.84 -13.17 16.18
CA PHE A 759 -2.13 -13.15 17.48
C PHE A 759 -2.50 -12.02 18.47
N GLY A 760 -3.47 -11.17 18.13
CA GLY A 760 -3.99 -10.12 18.99
C GLY A 760 -4.92 -10.63 20.08
N LYS A 761 -5.07 -9.84 21.15
CA LYS A 761 -5.91 -10.18 22.31
C LYS A 761 -7.37 -10.48 21.93
N ASN A 762 -7.95 -9.72 21.01
CA ASN A 762 -9.34 -9.90 20.57
C ASN A 762 -9.56 -11.23 19.84
N ALA A 763 -8.49 -11.82 19.28
CA ALA A 763 -8.51 -13.14 18.66
C ALA A 763 -8.26 -14.29 19.66
N GLY A 764 -8.26 -14.02 20.97
CA GLY A 764 -8.12 -15.02 22.04
C GLY A 764 -6.70 -15.25 22.56
N TRP A 765 -5.73 -14.45 22.13
CA TRP A 765 -4.34 -14.49 22.59
C TRP A 765 -4.14 -13.55 23.77
N THR A 766 -4.58 -14.00 24.95
CA THR A 766 -4.79 -13.11 26.09
C THR A 766 -3.65 -13.03 27.08
N SER A 767 -2.65 -13.92 27.01
CA SER A 767 -1.60 -14.01 28.02
C SER A 767 -0.37 -14.75 27.48
N GLN A 768 0.83 -14.30 27.84
CA GLN A 768 2.09 -14.99 27.58
C GLN A 768 2.21 -16.27 28.43
N GLU A 769 1.57 -16.32 29.59
CA GLU A 769 1.53 -17.55 30.41
C GLU A 769 0.75 -18.68 29.76
N THR A 770 -0.42 -18.39 29.18
CA THR A 770 -1.34 -19.44 28.70
C THR A 770 -1.37 -19.60 27.19
N THR A 771 -1.16 -18.51 26.45
CA THR A 771 -1.13 -18.44 24.98
C THR A 771 0.15 -17.74 24.49
N PRO A 772 1.32 -18.33 24.77
CA PRO A 772 2.60 -17.68 24.50
C PRO A 772 2.84 -17.43 23.02
N ARG A 773 3.50 -16.33 22.71
CA ARG A 773 3.85 -15.87 21.36
C ARG A 773 5.32 -15.50 21.32
N PHE A 774 5.97 -15.89 20.23
CA PHE A 774 7.40 -15.78 19.99
C PHE A 774 7.66 -15.23 18.60
N VAL A 775 8.82 -14.62 18.43
CA VAL A 775 9.31 -14.09 17.15
C VAL A 775 10.69 -14.69 16.92
N THR A 776 10.83 -15.56 15.93
CA THR A 776 12.04 -16.37 15.68
C THR A 776 12.04 -16.87 14.23
N ASP A 777 13.21 -17.04 13.61
CA ASP A 777 13.31 -17.60 12.26
C ASP A 777 13.08 -19.12 12.30
N VAL A 778 11.93 -19.59 11.79
CA VAL A 778 11.61 -21.02 11.77
C VAL A 778 11.93 -21.68 10.43
N ASN A 779 12.38 -20.90 9.45
CA ASN A 779 12.50 -21.33 8.07
C ASN A 779 13.93 -21.19 7.51
N GLY A 780 14.79 -20.43 8.20
CA GLY A 780 16.20 -20.23 7.91
C GLY A 780 16.46 -19.16 6.83
N ASP A 781 15.53 -18.23 6.63
CA ASP A 781 15.65 -17.15 5.63
C ASP A 781 16.23 -15.84 6.19
N GLY A 782 16.60 -15.83 7.47
CA GLY A 782 17.18 -14.69 8.15
C GLY A 782 16.16 -13.64 8.61
N ARG A 783 14.85 -13.88 8.40
CA ARG A 783 13.78 -13.02 8.91
C ARG A 783 13.02 -13.75 10.00
N ALA A 784 12.71 -13.05 11.08
CA ALA A 784 12.02 -13.68 12.19
C ALA A 784 10.52 -13.80 11.94
N ASP A 785 10.02 -15.03 12.07
CA ASP A 785 8.63 -15.40 11.91
C ASP A 785 7.86 -15.31 13.23
N ILE A 786 6.52 -15.32 13.20
CA ILE A 786 5.70 -15.36 14.41
C ILE A 786 5.21 -16.78 14.66
N ILE A 787 5.53 -17.34 15.82
CA ILE A 787 4.92 -18.57 16.34
C ILE A 787 4.15 -18.31 17.63
N GLY A 788 2.91 -18.76 17.69
CA GLY A 788 2.05 -18.68 18.87
C GLY A 788 1.48 -20.04 19.27
N PHE A 789 1.49 -20.35 20.56
CA PHE A 789 0.87 -21.55 21.11
C PHE A 789 -0.54 -21.24 21.63
N GLY A 790 -1.53 -21.48 20.78
CA GLY A 790 -2.93 -21.21 21.06
C GLY A 790 -3.64 -22.28 21.90
N SER A 791 -4.97 -22.22 21.90
CA SER A 791 -5.82 -23.16 22.65
C SER A 791 -5.75 -24.59 22.12
N ASP A 792 -5.60 -24.78 20.80
CA ASP A 792 -5.75 -26.07 20.13
C ASP A 792 -4.59 -26.41 19.16
N GLY A 793 -3.49 -25.66 19.23
CA GLY A 793 -2.26 -25.96 18.49
C GLY A 793 -1.22 -24.84 18.59
N ALA A 794 -0.07 -25.07 17.93
CA ALA A 794 0.88 -24.04 17.54
C ALA A 794 0.48 -23.47 16.18
N TYR A 795 0.49 -22.15 16.06
CA TYR A 795 0.18 -21.39 14.87
C TYR A 795 1.40 -20.58 14.44
N LEU A 796 1.59 -20.46 13.14
CA LEU A 796 2.74 -19.80 12.53
C LEU A 796 2.28 -18.79 11.48
N VAL A 797 2.95 -17.65 11.39
CA VAL A 797 2.94 -16.78 10.21
C VAL A 797 4.38 -16.47 9.84
N LEU A 798 4.72 -16.62 8.55
CA LEU A 798 6.04 -16.30 8.04
C LEU A 798 6.19 -14.79 7.77
N ALA A 799 7.40 -14.26 7.96
CA ALA A 799 7.77 -12.92 7.54
C ALA A 799 7.86 -12.84 6.00
N ASN A 800 7.16 -11.88 5.41
CA ASN A 800 7.21 -11.67 3.96
C ASN A 800 8.54 -11.03 3.57
N ALA A 801 8.99 -11.24 2.33
CA ALA A 801 10.07 -10.45 1.77
C ALA A 801 9.52 -9.05 1.46
N GLY A 802 9.77 -8.08 2.34
CA GLY A 802 9.25 -6.72 2.18
C GLY A 802 9.80 -5.77 3.23
N GLY A 803 10.86 -5.04 2.86
CA GLY A 803 11.36 -3.88 3.59
C GLY A 803 12.78 -3.53 3.16
N GLN A 804 12.96 -2.34 2.56
CA GLN A 804 14.19 -1.53 2.52
C GLN A 804 15.55 -2.30 2.52
N GLY A 805 15.78 -3.19 1.56
CA GLY A 805 17.05 -3.93 1.49
C GLY A 805 17.48 -4.25 0.06
N ASN A 806 18.55 -3.60 -0.41
CA ASN A 806 19.33 -4.06 -1.56
C ASN A 806 19.64 -5.56 -1.42
N ALA A 807 19.75 -6.25 -2.56
CA ALA A 807 20.18 -7.65 -2.69
C ALA A 807 21.13 -8.07 -1.55
N PRO A 808 20.93 -9.25 -0.95
CA PRO A 808 21.68 -9.70 0.22
C PRO A 808 23.14 -9.39 0.00
N ARG A 809 23.66 -8.43 0.78
CA ARG A 809 25.09 -8.36 0.98
C ARG A 809 25.43 -9.61 1.77
N TYR A 810 25.71 -10.68 1.04
CA TYR A 810 26.68 -11.65 1.52
C TYR A 810 27.84 -10.84 2.05
N PHE A 811 28.01 -10.83 3.37
CA PHE A 811 29.33 -10.57 3.92
C PHE A 811 30.24 -11.54 3.19
N SER A 812 31.10 -10.98 2.35
CA SER A 812 31.94 -11.70 1.41
C SER A 812 32.63 -12.87 2.10
N GLU A 813 32.60 -14.03 1.44
CA GLU A 813 33.39 -15.24 1.73
C GLU A 813 34.73 -14.89 2.39
N GLY A 814 34.83 -15.11 3.71
CA GLY A 814 35.99 -14.63 4.44
C GLY A 814 36.08 -14.95 5.93
N TYR A 815 35.18 -15.72 6.55
CA TYR A 815 35.40 -16.25 7.92
C TYR A 815 34.75 -17.64 8.04
N LEU A 816 35.40 -18.64 7.42
CA LEU A 816 35.12 -20.06 7.66
C LEU A 816 36.18 -20.63 8.61
N SER A 817 36.03 -20.37 9.91
CA SER A 817 36.45 -21.27 10.99
C SER A 817 35.95 -20.74 12.34
N GLY A 818 34.72 -21.13 12.71
CA GLY A 818 34.22 -21.12 14.09
C GLY A 818 33.85 -19.77 14.69
N ASP A 819 32.60 -19.32 14.53
CA ASP A 819 31.71 -18.91 15.63
C ASP A 819 30.26 -18.71 15.10
N ARG A 820 29.28 -18.81 15.99
CA ARG A 820 27.85 -19.12 15.76
C ARG A 820 26.95 -17.90 15.45
N ARG A 821 26.18 -18.01 14.35
CA ARG A 821 24.69 -17.88 14.16
C ARG A 821 23.90 -16.85 14.99
N LEU A 822 23.06 -16.08 14.29
CA LEU A 822 22.17 -14.99 14.72
C LEU A 822 20.86 -15.44 15.44
N GLU A 823 20.83 -16.58 16.13
CA GLU A 823 19.57 -17.19 16.62
C GLU A 823 19.29 -17.07 18.14
N ASP A 824 19.94 -16.15 18.85
CA ASP A 824 19.69 -16.01 20.30
C ASP A 824 18.44 -15.16 20.63
N THR A 825 17.26 -15.63 20.18
CA THR A 825 15.95 -15.30 20.79
C THR A 825 15.46 -16.47 21.63
N ILE A 826 16.15 -16.77 22.73
CA ILE A 826 15.51 -17.52 23.82
C ILE A 826 14.48 -16.58 24.45
N SER A 827 13.25 -16.65 23.96
CA SER A 827 12.13 -16.10 24.69
C SER A 827 11.82 -17.04 25.86
N VAL A 828 12.50 -16.76 26.95
CA VAL A 828 12.15 -17.20 28.29
C VAL A 828 10.98 -16.33 28.75
N ASP A 829 9.99 -16.98 29.36
CA ASP A 829 9.12 -16.41 30.40
C ASP A 829 9.66 -15.06 30.92
N ILE A 830 8.98 -13.97 30.54
CA ILE A 830 9.48 -12.59 30.69
C ILE A 830 9.48 -12.16 32.17
N ASP A 831 8.81 -12.92 33.05
CA ASP A 831 8.95 -12.75 34.49
C ASP A 831 10.35 -13.19 34.97
N HIS A 832 11.09 -13.96 34.15
CA HIS A 832 12.40 -14.57 34.46
C HIS A 832 13.42 -14.44 33.32
N ALA A 833 13.61 -13.22 32.82
CA ALA A 833 14.58 -12.88 31.78
C ALA A 833 16.00 -13.44 32.05
N GLY A 834 16.48 -14.27 31.12
CA GLY A 834 17.85 -14.70 31.01
C GLY A 834 18.21 -14.91 29.54
N ILE A 835 19.23 -14.16 29.10
CA ILE A 835 20.00 -14.27 27.85
C ILE A 835 19.45 -13.49 26.64
N VAL A 836 20.13 -12.39 26.34
CA VAL A 836 20.41 -11.92 24.97
C VAL A 836 21.92 -12.08 24.82
N ARG A 837 22.37 -12.76 23.76
CA ARG A 837 23.79 -12.79 23.35
C ARG A 837 23.87 -12.13 21.98
N GLN A 838 24.88 -11.28 21.78
CA GLN A 838 25.17 -10.68 20.48
C GLN A 838 26.38 -11.36 19.83
N PRO A 839 26.40 -11.54 18.48
CA PRO A 839 27.55 -12.06 17.75
C PRO A 839 28.70 -11.04 17.73
N GLY A 840 29.92 -11.46 18.10
CA GLY A 840 31.10 -10.59 18.17
C GLY A 840 31.77 -10.32 16.81
N SER A 841 32.37 -9.13 16.67
CA SER A 841 33.23 -8.75 15.54
C SER A 841 34.67 -8.53 16.00
N ASP A 842 35.65 -9.22 15.41
CA ASP A 842 37.07 -8.93 15.63
C ASP A 842 37.83 -8.98 14.28
N ASP A 843 38.28 -7.80 13.80
CA ASP A 843 39.33 -7.70 12.77
C ASP A 843 40.46 -6.79 13.29
N ARG A 844 41.57 -7.43 13.70
CA ARG A 844 42.87 -6.77 13.80
C ARG A 844 43.85 -7.48 12.89
N ALA A 845 44.01 -6.90 11.70
CA ALA A 845 45.06 -7.18 10.75
C ALA A 845 46.45 -7.31 11.41
N VAL A 846 47.03 -8.51 11.33
CA VAL A 846 48.47 -8.74 11.45
C VAL A 846 48.90 -9.59 10.26
N GLY A 847 49.70 -8.97 9.37
CA GLY A 847 50.14 -9.58 8.12
C GLY A 847 51.11 -10.75 8.29
N GLY A 848 51.04 -11.70 7.35
CA GLY A 848 52.01 -12.78 7.17
C GLY A 848 51.70 -13.63 5.94
N SER A 849 52.59 -13.61 4.95
CA SER A 849 52.54 -14.40 3.71
C SER A 849 52.87 -15.89 3.91
N LEU A 850 52.36 -16.78 3.05
CA LEU A 850 52.99 -18.00 2.47
C LEU A 850 51.89 -18.84 1.76
N GLN A 851 51.79 -18.89 0.42
CA GLN A 851 52.40 -19.85 -0.55
C GLN A 851 52.27 -21.36 -0.25
N ASP A 852 51.62 -22.04 -1.21
CA ASP A 852 51.80 -23.41 -1.76
C ASP A 852 50.95 -24.64 -1.31
N LEU A 853 49.95 -24.96 -2.18
CA LEU A 853 49.65 -26.28 -2.84
C LEU A 853 48.96 -27.45 -2.03
N PRO A 854 48.46 -28.56 -2.65
CA PRO A 854 47.19 -28.69 -3.43
C PRO A 854 46.38 -30.03 -3.23
N GLY A 855 45.09 -30.04 -3.58
CA GLY A 855 44.39 -31.13 -4.31
C GLY A 855 43.71 -32.32 -3.58
N VAL A 856 42.63 -32.81 -4.24
CA VAL A 856 42.20 -34.22 -4.49
C VAL A 856 40.89 -34.74 -3.83
N LEU A 857 39.89 -34.97 -4.71
CA LEU A 857 38.81 -36.02 -4.82
C LEU A 857 37.72 -36.11 -3.73
N ALA A 858 36.41 -36.00 -4.03
CA ALA A 858 35.50 -36.87 -4.81
C ALA A 858 35.22 -38.25 -4.17
N ASP A 859 33.95 -38.49 -3.76
CA ASP A 859 33.21 -39.77 -3.90
C ASP A 859 31.73 -39.67 -3.45
N ASP A 860 30.82 -39.82 -4.42
CA ASP A 860 29.72 -40.80 -4.59
C ASP A 860 28.78 -41.34 -3.46
N TRP A 861 27.47 -41.30 -3.80
CA TRP A 861 26.36 -42.29 -3.61
C TRP A 861 25.83 -42.63 -2.19
N PHE A 862 24.51 -42.76 -1.90
CA PHE A 862 23.47 -43.62 -2.49
C PHE A 862 22.04 -43.08 -2.28
N GLY A 863 21.13 -43.42 -3.20
CA GLY A 863 19.67 -43.36 -3.00
C GLY A 863 19.05 -44.74 -2.74
N ASP A 864 17.79 -44.73 -2.26
CA ASP A 864 16.61 -45.40 -2.84
C ASP A 864 15.65 -46.08 -1.83
N ALA A 865 14.36 -45.90 -2.15
CA ALA A 865 13.20 -46.80 -2.05
C ALA A 865 12.48 -47.23 -0.72
N VAL A 866 11.21 -46.80 -0.67
CA VAL A 866 9.92 -47.54 -0.56
C VAL A 866 9.69 -48.59 0.55
N GLY A 867 8.57 -48.44 1.28
CA GLY A 867 7.89 -49.55 1.96
C GLY A 867 6.55 -49.19 2.59
N GLY A 868 5.43 -49.55 1.94
CA GLY A 868 4.07 -49.44 2.48
C GLY A 868 3.67 -50.58 3.42
N GLY A 869 2.59 -50.39 4.18
CA GLY A 869 1.97 -51.46 4.97
C GLY A 869 0.68 -51.02 5.68
N ARG A 870 -0.47 -51.49 5.19
CA ARG A 870 -1.81 -51.43 5.80
C ARG A 870 -1.98 -52.52 6.87
N PHE A 871 -2.65 -52.22 7.98
CA PHE A 871 -3.58 -53.05 8.79
C PHE A 871 -4.36 -52.06 9.69
N GLY A 872 -5.65 -52.12 10.01
CA GLY A 872 -6.65 -53.18 9.96
C GLY A 872 -7.44 -53.21 11.28
N GLY A 873 -8.59 -52.52 11.34
CA GLY A 873 -9.80 -52.81 12.13
C GLY A 873 -9.78 -52.98 13.66
N ALA A 874 -10.66 -52.28 14.37
CA ALA A 874 -11.76 -52.85 15.18
C ALA A 874 -12.45 -51.80 16.08
N ALA A 875 -13.77 -51.67 15.95
CA ALA A 875 -14.67 -51.19 17.00
C ALA A 875 -15.11 -52.38 17.87
N PRO A 876 -15.50 -52.15 19.14
CA PRO A 876 -16.91 -51.94 19.52
C PRO A 876 -17.03 -50.85 20.63
N GLY A 877 -18.15 -50.28 21.07
CA GLY A 877 -19.58 -50.57 20.99
C GLY A 877 -20.23 -50.17 22.34
N ASN A 878 -21.21 -49.26 22.27
CA ASN A 878 -22.40 -49.10 23.13
C ASN A 878 -22.30 -48.55 24.57
N GLY A 879 -23.23 -47.64 24.91
CA GLY A 879 -23.66 -47.38 26.30
C GLY A 879 -24.35 -46.03 26.55
N GLU A 880 -25.67 -45.96 26.31
CA GLU A 880 -26.57 -44.86 26.69
C GLU A 880 -26.63 -44.60 28.21
N THR A 881 -26.95 -43.36 28.63
CA THR A 881 -28.09 -43.09 29.56
C THR A 881 -28.48 -41.60 29.56
N THR A 882 -29.79 -41.39 29.51
CA THR A 882 -30.56 -40.13 29.55
C THR A 882 -30.90 -39.63 30.97
N THR A 883 -31.52 -38.43 31.02
CA THR A 883 -32.29 -37.75 32.10
C THR A 883 -31.51 -36.73 32.94
N GLY A 884 -32.01 -35.54 33.29
CA GLY A 884 -33.32 -34.90 33.12
C GLY A 884 -33.31 -33.48 33.71
N LEU A 885 -34.26 -32.67 33.24
CA LEU A 885 -34.61 -31.29 33.63
C LEU A 885 -34.80 -31.06 35.13
N VAL A 886 -34.38 -29.89 35.66
CA VAL A 886 -35.10 -29.05 36.65
C VAL A 886 -34.55 -27.60 36.62
N GLY A 887 -35.38 -26.60 36.29
CA GLY A 887 -35.35 -25.26 36.93
C GLY A 887 -36.53 -25.17 37.93
N PRO A 888 -36.82 -24.05 38.63
CA PRO A 888 -36.32 -22.68 38.46
C PRO A 888 -36.11 -21.91 39.81
N ALA A 889 -36.13 -20.56 39.74
CA ALA A 889 -36.37 -19.56 40.80
C ALA A 889 -35.14 -19.09 41.62
N ASP A 890 -34.99 -17.86 42.09
CA ASP A 890 -35.59 -16.53 41.90
C ASP A 890 -34.80 -15.59 42.84
N MET A 891 -34.85 -14.27 42.60
CA MET A 891 -34.72 -13.19 43.60
C MET A 891 -33.38 -12.98 44.35
N ARG A 892 -32.71 -11.84 44.07
CA ARG A 892 -32.63 -10.64 44.98
C ARG A 892 -31.55 -9.64 44.55
N GLN A 893 -31.98 -8.40 44.28
CA GLN A 893 -31.18 -7.20 44.59
C GLN A 893 -31.17 -6.95 46.10
N PRO A 894 -30.25 -6.12 46.61
CA PRO A 894 -30.71 -4.84 47.17
C PRO A 894 -29.77 -3.62 46.95
N ASN A 895 -30.42 -2.48 46.67
CA ASN A 895 -30.31 -1.11 47.24
C ASN A 895 -28.92 -0.58 47.67
N ALA A 896 -28.38 0.54 47.15
CA ALA A 896 -28.81 1.96 47.17
C ALA A 896 -28.64 2.68 48.53
N VAL A 897 -27.75 3.70 48.61
CA VAL A 897 -27.77 4.99 49.38
C VAL A 897 -26.64 5.87 48.77
N GLY A 898 -26.82 7.06 48.18
CA GLY A 898 -27.20 8.39 48.71
C GLY A 898 -25.92 9.19 49.06
N ASP A 899 -25.72 10.50 48.92
CA ASP A 899 -26.44 11.69 48.41
C ASP A 899 -25.44 12.88 48.41
N GLY A 900 -25.72 13.95 47.66
CA GLY A 900 -25.32 15.36 47.97
C GLY A 900 -24.25 15.99 47.06
N LEU A 901 -24.57 16.75 46.00
CA LEU A 901 -25.10 18.13 45.90
C LEU A 901 -24.13 19.25 46.32
N ASP A 902 -23.84 20.14 45.35
CA ASP A 902 -23.69 21.63 45.40
C ASP A 902 -22.51 22.13 44.52
N GLN A 903 -22.55 23.16 43.65
CA GLN A 903 -23.54 24.16 43.18
C GLN A 903 -23.14 24.70 41.78
N LEU A 904 -24.17 25.06 40.99
CA LEU A 904 -24.19 25.95 39.79
C LEU A 904 -23.98 27.44 40.21
N PRO A 905 -23.87 28.48 39.34
CA PRO A 905 -24.52 28.69 38.02
C PRO A 905 -23.63 29.41 36.95
N GLY A 906 -24.03 29.63 35.68
CA GLY A 906 -25.33 29.56 35.00
C GLY A 906 -25.18 29.54 33.46
N VAL A 907 -26.19 29.07 32.71
CA VAL A 907 -27.36 29.82 32.15
C VAL A 907 -26.98 30.37 30.76
N LEU A 908 -27.51 29.92 29.60
CA LEU A 908 -28.91 29.87 29.08
C LEU A 908 -29.06 28.74 28.02
N ALA A 909 -29.99 27.78 28.17
CA ALA A 909 -31.38 27.69 27.60
C ALA A 909 -31.43 27.24 26.10
N ASP A 910 -31.89 26.02 25.75
CA ASP A 910 -33.29 25.45 25.72
C ASP A 910 -34.21 26.18 24.71
N ASP A 911 -35.10 25.61 23.89
CA ASP A 911 -35.75 24.28 23.78
C ASP A 911 -36.62 24.29 22.47
N TRP A 912 -36.70 23.22 21.65
CA TRP A 912 -37.76 22.18 21.58
C TRP A 912 -38.92 22.39 20.57
N PHE A 913 -39.14 21.41 19.68
CA PHE A 913 -40.38 20.66 19.31
C PHE A 913 -39.94 19.58 18.30
N GLY A 914 -40.21 18.26 18.34
CA GLY A 914 -41.18 17.44 19.07
C GLY A 914 -42.36 17.05 18.17
N ASP A 915 -42.32 15.92 17.46
CA ASP A 915 -43.43 14.92 17.47
C ASP A 915 -43.05 13.57 16.81
N ALA A 916 -43.76 12.52 17.22
CA ALA A 916 -43.50 11.11 16.95
C ALA A 916 -44.66 10.40 16.20
N ILE A 917 -44.37 9.14 15.83
CA ILE A 917 -45.29 7.99 15.57
C ILE A 917 -45.62 7.65 14.11
N GLY A 918 -45.09 6.51 13.65
CA GLY A 918 -45.95 5.40 13.18
C GLY A 918 -45.68 4.77 11.81
N GLY A 919 -45.05 3.59 11.80
CA GLY A 919 -45.61 2.45 11.08
C GLY A 919 -44.85 1.86 9.89
N LYS A 920 -44.66 0.53 10.00
CA LYS A 920 -44.50 -0.50 8.96
C LYS A 920 -43.10 -0.83 8.46
N GLN A 921 -42.64 -1.98 8.98
CA GLN A 921 -41.86 -2.98 8.27
C GLN A 921 -42.41 -3.22 6.85
N ALA A 922 -41.50 -3.23 5.87
CA ALA A 922 -41.58 -4.06 4.68
C ALA A 922 -40.16 -4.53 4.36
N GLY A 923 -39.97 -5.84 4.34
CA GLY A 923 -38.71 -6.45 3.95
C GLY A 923 -38.47 -6.33 2.46
N GLY A 924 -37.19 -6.21 2.11
CA GLY A 924 -36.67 -6.37 0.76
C GLY A 924 -35.20 -6.75 0.92
N ALA A 925 -34.89 -8.02 0.70
CA ALA A 925 -33.53 -8.48 0.53
C ALA A 925 -33.06 -8.00 -0.85
N GLU A 926 -32.01 -7.20 -0.90
CA GLU A 926 -31.27 -6.95 -2.14
C GLU A 926 -29.98 -7.76 -2.08
N ALA A 927 -29.91 -8.73 -3.00
CA ALA A 927 -28.72 -9.48 -3.32
C ALA A 927 -27.76 -8.54 -4.08
N HIS A 928 -26.56 -8.38 -3.55
CA HIS A 928 -25.44 -7.81 -4.30
C HIS A 928 -24.89 -8.92 -5.22
N ASP A 929 -25.31 -8.92 -6.48
CA ASP A 929 -24.59 -9.62 -7.55
C ASP A 929 -23.41 -8.74 -7.96
N VAL A 930 -22.23 -9.04 -7.42
CA VAL A 930 -20.94 -8.55 -7.92
C VAL A 930 -20.56 -9.44 -9.11
N LEU A 931 -20.73 -8.92 -10.33
CA LEU A 931 -20.19 -9.54 -11.54
C LEU A 931 -18.68 -9.28 -11.60
N ALA A 932 -17.90 -10.16 -10.97
CA ALA A 932 -16.45 -10.22 -11.18
C ALA A 932 -16.17 -10.79 -12.59
N VAL A 933 -15.80 -9.92 -13.52
CA VAL A 933 -15.21 -10.34 -14.80
C VAL A 933 -13.74 -10.65 -14.54
N VAL A 934 -13.42 -11.93 -14.39
CA VAL A 934 -12.03 -12.42 -14.44
C VAL A 934 -11.60 -12.41 -15.91
N VAL A 935 -10.80 -11.42 -16.31
CA VAL A 935 -10.03 -11.48 -17.55
C VAL A 935 -8.71 -12.15 -17.23
N GLU A 936 -8.57 -13.44 -17.55
CA GLU A 936 -7.25 -14.09 -17.63
C GLU A 936 -6.52 -13.52 -18.85
N HIS A 937 -5.53 -12.65 -18.64
CA HIS A 937 -4.60 -12.25 -19.69
C HIS A 937 -3.31 -13.06 -19.57
N ALA A 938 -3.06 -13.88 -20.59
CA ALA A 938 -1.83 -14.62 -20.77
C ALA A 938 -0.65 -13.67 -20.98
N GLN A 939 0.39 -13.82 -20.16
CA GLN A 939 1.65 -13.10 -20.26
C GLN A 939 2.35 -13.41 -21.60
N LEU A 940 2.46 -12.41 -22.47
CA LEU A 940 3.52 -12.35 -23.47
C LEU A 940 4.66 -11.51 -22.88
N ARG A 941 5.72 -12.20 -22.48
CA ARG A 941 7.02 -11.58 -22.19
C ARG A 941 7.65 -11.19 -23.53
N ASP A 942 8.01 -9.93 -23.69
CA ASP A 942 9.12 -9.55 -24.58
C ASP A 942 9.87 -8.35 -24.00
N ALA A 943 11.18 -8.40 -24.23
CA ALA A 943 12.24 -7.73 -23.49
C ALA A 943 12.47 -6.24 -23.85
N GLU A 944 13.11 -5.53 -22.92
CA GLU A 944 13.48 -4.12 -22.97
C GLU A 944 14.34 -3.69 -24.19
N PRO A 945 14.32 -2.39 -24.57
CA PRO A 945 15.32 -1.81 -25.45
C PRO A 945 16.29 -0.87 -24.72
N ALA A 946 17.58 -0.96 -25.09
CA ALA A 946 18.56 0.12 -24.92
C ALA A 946 19.48 0.17 -26.17
N PRO A 947 20.11 1.33 -26.47
CA PRO A 947 20.21 1.88 -27.81
C PRO A 947 21.61 1.73 -28.45
N GLU A 948 21.69 1.85 -29.79
CA GLU A 948 22.62 2.72 -30.54
C GLU A 948 22.66 2.40 -32.05
N PHE A 949 22.85 3.45 -32.85
CA PHE A 949 22.88 3.48 -34.30
C PHE A 949 24.09 2.76 -34.91
N VAL A 950 23.87 1.89 -35.91
CA VAL A 950 24.78 1.70 -37.05
C VAL A 950 23.98 1.41 -38.33
N ASP A 951 24.19 2.27 -39.32
CA ASP A 951 23.65 2.18 -40.68
C ASP A 951 24.58 1.31 -41.56
N ILE A 952 24.09 0.18 -42.07
CA ILE A 952 24.67 -0.53 -43.25
C ILE A 952 23.53 -1.12 -44.09
N SER A 953 23.44 -0.63 -45.32
CA SER A 953 22.61 -1.15 -46.41
C SER A 953 23.18 -2.46 -47.00
N LEU A 954 22.33 -3.46 -47.32
CA LEU A 954 22.19 -4.14 -48.64
C LEU A 954 21.67 -5.59 -48.54
N ALA A 955 20.83 -5.90 -49.53
CA ALA A 955 20.64 -7.18 -50.24
C ALA A 955 20.00 -8.37 -49.48
N ILE A 956 18.69 -8.55 -49.72
CA ILE A 956 18.04 -9.86 -49.64
C ILE A 956 18.35 -10.60 -50.94
N GLU A 957 19.24 -11.59 -50.87
CA GLU A 957 19.40 -12.61 -51.90
C GLU A 957 18.35 -13.72 -51.77
N TRP A 958 17.87 -14.10 -52.93
CA TRP A 958 16.85 -15.10 -53.21
C TRP A 958 17.48 -16.50 -53.21
N THR A 959 16.89 -17.47 -52.52
CA THR A 959 17.14 -18.90 -52.78
C THR A 959 15.87 -19.54 -53.32
N GLY A 960 15.93 -19.95 -54.58
CA GLY A 960 14.91 -20.75 -55.24
C GLY A 960 15.29 -22.23 -55.29
N ALA A 961 14.25 -23.08 -55.36
CA ALA A 961 14.17 -24.40 -56.01
C ALA A 961 12.79 -24.98 -55.64
N SER A 962 11.96 -25.58 -56.50
CA SER A 962 12.09 -26.03 -57.90
C SER A 962 10.72 -26.56 -58.38
N GLU A 963 10.32 -26.19 -59.62
CA GLU A 963 9.51 -26.91 -60.64
C GLU A 963 8.18 -27.61 -60.23
N GLY A 964 6.98 -27.41 -60.81
CA GLY A 964 6.45 -27.00 -62.14
C GLY A 964 5.26 -27.97 -62.48
N PRO A 965 4.45 -27.84 -63.57
CA PRO A 965 4.09 -26.67 -64.40
C PRO A 965 2.59 -26.60 -64.87
N LEU A 966 2.24 -25.48 -65.55
CA LEU A 966 1.20 -25.25 -66.59
C LEU A 966 -0.18 -24.61 -66.22
N ALA A 967 -0.60 -23.68 -67.11
CA ALA A 967 -1.57 -22.57 -66.98
C ALA A 967 -2.90 -22.79 -67.78
N PRO A 968 -3.68 -21.75 -68.17
CA PRO A 968 -4.74 -20.92 -67.50
C PRO A 968 -6.11 -21.04 -68.26
N PRO A 969 -7.09 -20.09 -68.33
CA PRO A 969 -7.54 -18.93 -67.50
C PRO A 969 -9.09 -18.94 -67.17
N VAL A 970 -9.61 -17.84 -66.57
CA VAL A 970 -10.90 -17.14 -66.88
C VAL A 970 -11.93 -16.93 -65.71
N THR A 971 -12.24 -15.63 -65.50
CA THR A 971 -13.46 -14.91 -65.00
C THR A 971 -13.92 -14.87 -63.52
N ASP A 972 -13.97 -13.63 -63.01
CA ASP A 972 -14.91 -12.94 -62.08
C ASP A 972 -15.49 -13.65 -60.83
N PRO A 973 -15.52 -12.94 -59.69
CA PRO A 973 -16.48 -13.22 -58.62
C PRO A 973 -17.35 -12.00 -58.23
N VAL A 974 -18.68 -12.19 -58.23
CA VAL A 974 -19.67 -11.52 -57.36
C VAL A 974 -20.85 -12.49 -57.17
N PRO A 975 -21.66 -12.45 -56.09
CA PRO A 975 -21.41 -12.56 -54.65
C PRO A 975 -22.13 -13.80 -54.05
N ALA A 976 -21.94 -14.13 -52.76
CA ALA A 976 -22.80 -15.10 -52.07
C ALA A 976 -23.25 -14.61 -50.69
N THR A 977 -24.57 -14.52 -50.55
CA THR A 977 -25.37 -14.26 -49.36
C THR A 977 -25.60 -15.54 -48.53
N ALA A 978 -25.64 -15.35 -47.20
CA ALA A 978 -26.40 -16.02 -46.13
C ALA A 978 -26.76 -17.52 -46.20
N PHE A 979 -26.49 -18.23 -45.10
CA PHE A 979 -27.30 -19.38 -44.66
C PHE A 979 -27.46 -19.43 -43.14
N VAL A 980 -28.70 -19.64 -42.71
CA VAL A 980 -29.20 -19.90 -41.35
C VAL A 980 -29.26 -21.42 -41.14
N ILE A 981 -28.98 -21.92 -39.93
CA ILE A 981 -29.45 -23.25 -39.47
C ILE A 981 -30.03 -23.11 -38.06
N ALA A 982 -31.23 -23.66 -37.88
CA ALA A 982 -31.85 -24.02 -36.62
C ALA A 982 -31.97 -25.55 -36.55
N GLU A 983 -31.87 -26.15 -35.36
CA GLU A 983 -32.51 -27.43 -35.04
C GLU A 983 -33.01 -27.45 -33.58
N ASP A 984 -34.25 -27.89 -33.43
CA ASP A 984 -35.06 -28.12 -32.23
C ASP A 984 -34.61 -29.35 -31.41
N TRP A 985 -34.88 -29.35 -30.09
CA TRP A 985 -35.42 -30.51 -29.37
C TRP A 985 -36.40 -30.07 -28.25
N THR A 986 -37.65 -30.53 -28.36
CA THR A 986 -38.72 -30.48 -27.35
C THR A 986 -38.65 -31.69 -26.40
N ASP A 987 -38.98 -31.57 -25.12
CA ASP A 987 -40.33 -31.86 -24.58
C ASP A 987 -40.40 -31.74 -23.04
N ALA A 988 -41.64 -31.63 -22.55
CA ALA A 988 -42.13 -31.09 -21.28
C ALA A 988 -41.92 -31.91 -19.99
N GLY A 989 -42.07 -31.24 -18.85
CA GLY A 989 -42.22 -31.85 -17.52
C GLY A 989 -42.59 -30.85 -16.43
N ASN A 990 -43.87 -30.87 -16.04
CA ASN A 990 -44.63 -29.92 -15.24
C ASN A 990 -44.42 -30.03 -13.69
N HIS A 991 -44.99 -29.05 -12.97
CA HIS A 991 -45.26 -28.93 -11.51
C HIS A 991 -44.14 -28.32 -10.63
N GLY A 992 -44.36 -27.29 -9.80
CA GLY A 992 -45.55 -26.52 -9.43
C GLY A 992 -45.30 -25.77 -8.10
N PHE A 993 -45.75 -24.50 -8.06
CA PHE A 993 -46.12 -23.64 -6.90
C PHE A 993 -45.53 -23.92 -5.50
N PHE A 994 -44.82 -22.96 -4.91
CA PHE A 994 -45.38 -21.85 -4.12
C PHE A 994 -44.38 -20.69 -3.98
#